data_AF-A0A8W8LT04-F1
#
_entry.id   AF-A0A8W8LT04-F1
#
_cell.length_a   1.000
_cell.length_b   1.000
_cell.length_c   1.000
_cell.angle_alpha   90.00
_cell.angle_beta   90.00
_cell.angle_gamma   90.00
#
_symmetry.space_group_name_H-M   'P 1'
#
loop_
_entity.id
_entity.type
_entity.pdbx_description
1 polymer ?
#
loop_
_entity_poly.entity_id
_entity_poly.type
_entity_poly.pdbx_seq_one_letter_code
_entity_poly.pdbx_strand_id
1 'polypeptide(L)'
;MSDEPAGIWIPPCSQPTEEHTDITALPDEILLVAALDFGTTYSGIAWSFTREFEKYPLRINSLMWSPIVGPSQATFKTPTVLLLKSNKEVVAFGYAAEEQYGELADDNAHHGYYFYRNFKMLLYENETLRNDTVLVDDEGHAMQAKDIFGHSIRYMKKRLLDDLQARGNMIRDENIMWVVTIPAIWNDGAKQFMREAAIMAGIPVKQFRLALEPEAASIYAKEVLIERTRGNIHQQMPSFEQGTKYIVLDLGGGTVDISLKEIAEGNNIKEIHHATGGPWGGLTVNKEFMAFLESLIGKDVLEELKKNHKSAWLDLERDVEAKKRNISGDKDGRILIQIPAELLEIFENKKNKKLINAIAFETKYAGKIDIKRNCLRVDKSIVETFFKTCLDNIVNHTRSLLGKPEAAGLKYMVLVGGFAESEYIRQELPKAFGQKLQVFIPDEPWLAVMRGAVLFGQNPTVIQTRISKFTYGTNVIRYFMTDFDDPQHKIEEDGQPYCKNVFNKLAEIGQSFELGETVFTEVFAHRADMRKMKVRLFKSTEKDPRYVTDKSCTQIGQMVVDMPGFGMERMVTVSLCFGKEEITCSGSNESQESVHKIISKWSGMACASSVLGSFSNLQTEGIQLVVALDVGTTHAGIAWSLCSDFEKYPLRITSLQWPTNVGAAQTAYKTPSVLLVKSNGEFVAFGYDAEEKYSELANDDAHYGYYFFKDFKMALYENEKLRSDHLFVDAEGHAMKTKDIFGHIIRYMKQRLLDDLKTRGNTVKEDNILWVVTVPAIWNDGAKQFMREAALAAGISEKRLRLALEPEAASIYTREILLERSSTDDQEESLVFKQGMKYIVIDLGGGTIDFTLKEVVDDNTIKDFHQATGGPWGGRTVNRMILDFLEDLLGKDVLEELKTNHKSSWLELEREVELKKKNAKGDKDGRILIQMPGELLDVFEKKTGKKLINSTAFESKYAGKIDIKGKKLRIDKCIVESCFKKCLEDIIQHTKGILEKPEAKGTQYIILVGGFAESEYMKTEMPKAFEDFKVFIPDEPWLAVMRGAVMFGQRPSVVESRIARYTYGIATIRFFLKDFDNPKHRIYEDNVPYCRNVFDKLAEVGQSFRLGETVTTEVFAHKEFMSKMKVKVFRSTEKDPRYVTDESCTAIGEMLVAMPGYGRDRKVTVSLCFGEEEITCSGINESNESVHVKLNLLADN
;
A
#
# COMPACT_ATOMS: atom_id res chain seq x y z
N MET A 1 33.52 -56.41 5.26
CA MET A 1 33.79 -55.04 4.79
C MET A 1 32.54 -54.59 4.08
N SER A 2 31.86 -53.58 4.61
CA SER A 2 30.52 -53.18 4.16
C SER A 2 30.36 -51.68 4.33
N ASP A 3 30.09 -50.99 3.23
CA ASP A 3 29.84 -49.56 3.22
C ASP A 3 28.49 -49.24 3.88
N GLU A 4 28.52 -48.52 5.01
CA GLU A 4 27.33 -47.85 5.54
C GLU A 4 27.33 -46.37 5.09
N PRO A 5 26.23 -45.83 4.56
CA PRO A 5 26.09 -44.40 4.37
C PRO A 5 25.98 -43.71 5.74
N ALA A 6 26.74 -42.62 5.92
CA ALA A 6 26.85 -41.89 7.17
C ALA A 6 25.48 -41.35 7.66
N GLY A 7 24.86 -42.07 8.60
CA GLY A 7 23.68 -41.60 9.31
C GLY A 7 24.03 -40.49 10.29
N ILE A 8 23.19 -39.45 10.38
CA ILE A 8 23.35 -38.36 11.33
C ILE A 8 23.28 -38.93 12.76
N TRP A 9 24.37 -38.79 13.51
CA TRP A 9 24.46 -39.16 14.92
C TRP A 9 24.17 -37.94 15.78
N ILE A 10 23.18 -38.02 16.66
CA ILE A 10 22.77 -36.93 17.56
C ILE A 10 23.03 -37.41 18.99
N PRO A 11 23.81 -36.67 19.81
CA PRO A 11 24.11 -37.07 21.18
C PRO A 11 22.89 -36.93 22.11
N PRO A 12 22.81 -37.71 23.20
CA PRO A 12 21.75 -37.56 24.19
C PRO A 12 21.92 -36.26 24.98
N CYS A 13 20.89 -35.42 25.00
CA CYS A 13 20.82 -34.28 25.91
C CYS A 13 20.19 -34.70 27.24
N SER A 14 20.62 -34.09 28.35
CA SER A 14 20.13 -34.38 29.70
C SER A 14 18.63 -34.12 29.88
N GLN A 15 17.98 -34.93 30.72
CA GLN A 15 16.53 -34.99 30.93
C GLN A 15 15.84 -33.64 31.20
N PRO A 16 14.66 -33.43 30.60
CA PRO A 16 13.58 -32.65 31.18
C PRO A 16 12.31 -33.51 31.40
N THR A 17 11.66 -33.34 32.54
CA THR A 17 10.35 -33.92 32.87
C THR A 17 9.22 -32.94 32.53
N GLU A 18 8.21 -33.34 31.73
CA GLU A 18 6.78 -32.92 31.73
C GLU A 18 6.05 -33.27 30.41
N GLU A 19 4.73 -33.47 30.45
CA GLU A 19 3.90 -33.98 29.33
C GLU A 19 2.87 -32.99 28.75
N HIS A 20 2.70 -33.04 27.42
CA HIS A 20 1.57 -32.61 26.54
C HIS A 20 1.00 -31.17 26.63
N THR A 21 0.48 -30.59 25.52
CA THR A 21 -0.08 -29.20 25.43
C THR A 21 -1.20 -29.04 24.39
N ASP A 22 -2.01 -27.98 24.50
CA ASP A 22 -2.86 -27.51 23.39
C ASP A 22 -2.13 -26.48 22.53
N ILE A 23 -2.09 -26.75 21.23
CA ILE A 23 -1.26 -26.09 20.23
C ILE A 23 -2.00 -25.00 19.44
N THR A 24 -3.28 -24.80 19.79
CA THR A 24 -4.29 -24.09 18.99
C THR A 24 -4.43 -22.62 19.38
N ALA A 25 -4.40 -22.30 20.68
CA ALA A 25 -4.46 -20.93 21.20
C ALA A 25 -3.13 -20.18 21.09
N LEU A 26 -3.18 -18.85 21.23
CA LEU A 26 -2.00 -18.03 21.53
C LEU A 26 -1.78 -17.98 23.06
N PRO A 27 -0.54 -17.98 23.56
CA PRO A 27 -0.27 -17.70 24.97
C PRO A 27 -0.69 -16.27 25.34
N ASP A 28 -1.17 -16.06 26.57
CA ASP A 28 -1.60 -14.73 27.09
C ASP A 28 -0.48 -13.66 27.04
N GLU A 29 0.79 -14.09 27.04
CA GLU A 29 1.98 -13.24 26.87
C GLU A 29 2.06 -12.59 25.48
N ILE A 30 1.36 -13.13 24.48
CA ILE A 30 1.39 -12.67 23.08
C ILE A 30 0.36 -11.56 22.86
N LEU A 31 0.89 -10.37 22.56
CA LEU A 31 0.09 -9.18 22.28
C LEU A 31 -0.01 -8.89 20.78
N LEU A 32 0.91 -9.45 19.98
CA LEU A 32 1.03 -9.15 18.55
C LEU A 32 1.42 -10.42 17.75
N VAL A 33 0.79 -10.62 16.60
CA VAL A 33 1.19 -11.64 15.62
C VAL A 33 1.89 -10.95 14.46
N ALA A 34 3.11 -11.36 14.14
CA ALA A 34 3.92 -10.83 13.05
C ALA A 34 4.20 -11.90 12.01
N ALA A 35 3.79 -11.67 10.77
CA ALA A 35 4.08 -12.54 9.63
C ALA A 35 5.25 -12.01 8.81
N LEU A 36 6.26 -12.85 8.63
CA LEU A 36 7.35 -12.69 7.68
C LEU A 36 6.97 -13.46 6.40
N ASP A 37 6.54 -12.71 5.38
CA ASP A 37 6.40 -13.24 4.04
C ASP A 37 7.80 -13.33 3.44
N PHE A 38 8.41 -14.52 3.46
CA PHE A 38 9.79 -14.72 3.02
C PHE A 38 9.80 -15.26 1.59
N GLY A 39 9.32 -14.48 0.62
CA GLY A 39 9.12 -14.92 -0.75
C GLY A 39 10.41 -15.20 -1.54
N THR A 40 10.28 -15.67 -2.78
CA THR A 40 11.46 -15.99 -3.62
C THR A 40 12.13 -14.75 -4.18
N THR A 41 11.32 -13.85 -4.76
CA THR A 41 11.78 -12.60 -5.38
C THR A 41 11.58 -11.41 -4.45
N TYR A 42 10.47 -11.37 -3.72
CA TYR A 42 10.11 -10.29 -2.80
C TYR A 42 9.63 -10.84 -1.45
N SER A 43 10.09 -10.21 -0.38
CA SER A 43 9.74 -10.51 1.00
C SER A 43 9.08 -9.32 1.68
N GLY A 44 8.25 -9.53 2.70
CA GLY A 44 7.52 -8.48 3.41
C GLY A 44 7.19 -8.83 4.86
N ILE A 45 6.62 -7.86 5.57
CA ILE A 45 6.23 -8.00 6.97
C ILE A 45 4.82 -7.44 7.16
N ALA A 46 3.92 -8.25 7.71
CA ALA A 46 2.61 -7.80 8.21
C ALA A 46 2.47 -8.13 9.70
N TRP A 47 1.57 -7.43 10.38
CA TRP A 47 1.26 -7.71 11.78
C TRP A 47 -0.12 -7.20 12.19
N SER A 48 -0.70 -7.78 13.25
CA SER A 48 -1.86 -7.21 13.96
C SER A 48 -1.77 -7.50 15.45
N PHE A 49 -2.40 -6.66 16.27
CA PHE A 49 -2.54 -6.93 17.69
C PHE A 49 -3.59 -8.04 17.91
N THR A 50 -3.38 -8.89 18.92
CA THR A 50 -4.32 -9.98 19.26
C THR A 50 -5.71 -9.45 19.62
N ARG A 51 -5.77 -8.36 20.42
CA ARG A 51 -7.01 -7.65 20.76
C ARG A 51 -7.75 -7.05 19.55
N GLU A 52 -7.02 -6.57 18.54
CA GLU A 52 -7.63 -6.04 17.31
C GLU A 52 -8.27 -7.15 16.47
N PHE A 53 -7.62 -8.31 16.39
CA PHE A 53 -8.09 -9.44 15.58
C PHE A 53 -9.48 -9.93 16.00
N GLU A 54 -9.78 -9.98 17.31
CA GLU A 54 -11.09 -10.44 17.82
C GLU A 54 -12.27 -9.58 17.32
N LYS A 55 -12.03 -8.29 17.11
CA LYS A 55 -13.05 -7.31 16.70
C LYS A 55 -13.01 -7.05 15.19
N TYR A 56 -11.80 -7.01 14.61
CA TYR A 56 -11.52 -6.59 13.24
C TYR A 56 -10.45 -7.48 12.59
N PRO A 57 -10.76 -8.74 12.22
CA PRO A 57 -9.76 -9.69 11.70
C PRO A 57 -8.91 -9.17 10.53
N LEU A 58 -9.49 -8.38 9.62
CA LEU A 58 -8.78 -7.83 8.46
C LEU A 58 -8.01 -6.51 8.73
N ARG A 59 -8.01 -5.99 9.97
CA ARG A 59 -7.17 -4.84 10.35
C ARG A 59 -5.73 -5.31 10.55
N ILE A 60 -5.00 -5.44 9.44
CA ILE A 60 -3.65 -5.99 9.41
C ILE A 60 -2.69 -4.94 8.85
N ASN A 61 -1.78 -4.48 9.71
CA ASN A 61 -0.73 -3.52 9.37
C ASN A 61 0.34 -4.19 8.48
N SER A 62 1.09 -3.39 7.74
CA SER A 62 2.17 -3.88 6.87
C SER A 62 3.33 -2.88 6.86
N LEU A 63 4.56 -3.39 6.96
CA LEU A 63 5.76 -2.56 7.03
C LEU A 63 6.11 -2.00 5.65
N MET A 64 6.41 -0.70 5.59
CA MET A 64 6.78 -0.01 4.35
C MET A 64 8.30 -0.01 4.13
N TRP A 65 8.68 -0.26 2.88
CA TRP A 65 10.04 -0.33 2.36
C TRP A 65 10.21 0.71 1.27
N SER A 66 11.08 1.69 1.51
CA SER A 66 11.48 2.67 0.50
C SER A 66 12.86 2.30 -0.05
N PRO A 67 13.07 2.21 -1.38
CA PRO A 67 14.41 2.30 -1.96
C PRO A 67 15.00 3.70 -1.72
N ILE A 68 16.33 3.82 -1.76
CA ILE A 68 17.02 5.10 -1.54
C ILE A 68 17.29 5.79 -2.91
N VAL A 69 17.41 5.04 -4.01
CA VAL A 69 17.56 5.51 -5.40
C VAL A 69 16.49 4.96 -6.34
N GLY A 70 16.18 5.76 -7.37
CA GLY A 70 15.21 5.45 -8.41
C GLY A 70 13.82 6.00 -8.04
N PRO A 71 12.92 6.23 -9.01
CA PRO A 71 11.78 7.11 -8.75
C PRO A 71 10.61 6.47 -7.94
N SER A 72 10.92 5.47 -7.11
CA SER A 72 9.99 4.47 -6.59
C SER A 72 9.39 4.88 -5.25
N GLN A 73 8.07 4.69 -5.09
CA GLN A 73 7.39 4.98 -3.83
C GLN A 73 7.63 3.87 -2.78
N ALA A 74 7.26 4.15 -1.53
CA ALA A 74 7.32 3.17 -0.45
C ALA A 74 6.35 2.00 -0.71
N THR A 75 6.84 0.76 -0.56
CA THR A 75 6.15 -0.49 -0.91
C THR A 75 6.04 -1.42 0.29
N PHE A 76 5.03 -2.29 0.36
CA PHE A 76 4.87 -3.25 1.48
C PHE A 76 5.74 -4.53 1.34
N LYS A 77 6.51 -4.69 0.26
CA LYS A 77 7.51 -5.76 0.06
C LYS A 77 8.78 -5.23 -0.58
N THR A 78 9.91 -5.86 -0.26
CA THR A 78 11.24 -5.54 -0.77
C THR A 78 11.89 -6.77 -1.42
N PRO A 79 12.86 -6.64 -2.34
CA PRO A 79 13.54 -7.78 -2.95
C PRO A 79 14.11 -8.76 -1.90
N THR A 80 14.19 -10.04 -2.22
CA THR A 80 14.77 -11.06 -1.33
C THR A 80 16.26 -11.15 -1.59
N VAL A 81 16.98 -10.15 -1.09
CA VAL A 81 18.39 -9.87 -1.38
C VAL A 81 19.11 -9.56 -0.06
N LEU A 82 20.28 -10.16 0.15
CA LEU A 82 21.11 -9.97 1.35
C LEU A 82 22.51 -9.51 0.96
N LEU A 83 22.96 -8.39 1.54
CA LEU A 83 24.33 -7.88 1.42
C LEU A 83 25.06 -8.06 2.75
N LEU A 84 26.23 -8.70 2.72
CA LEU A 84 27.13 -8.84 3.87
C LEU A 84 28.52 -8.28 3.53
N LYS A 85 29.29 -7.89 4.54
CA LYS A 85 30.74 -7.69 4.43
C LYS A 85 31.45 -9.06 4.38
N SER A 86 32.70 -9.07 3.94
CA SER A 86 33.60 -10.25 3.97
C SER A 86 33.80 -10.89 5.35
N ASN A 87 33.59 -10.16 6.45
CA ASN A 87 33.56 -10.70 7.82
C ASN A 87 32.22 -11.37 8.20
N LYS A 88 31.29 -11.53 7.23
CA LYS A 88 29.91 -12.04 7.38
C LYS A 88 28.96 -11.18 8.23
N GLU A 89 29.32 -9.92 8.48
CA GLU A 89 28.42 -8.95 9.11
C GLU A 89 27.35 -8.49 8.11
N VAL A 90 26.07 -8.52 8.52
CA VAL A 90 24.95 -8.08 7.68
C VAL A 90 25.02 -6.57 7.48
N VAL A 91 25.00 -6.14 6.23
CA VAL A 91 24.99 -4.72 5.85
C VAL A 91 23.57 -4.24 5.63
N ALA A 92 22.81 -4.96 4.80
CA ALA A 92 21.46 -4.59 4.40
C ALA A 92 20.69 -5.80 3.86
N PHE A 93 19.36 -5.64 3.78
CA PHE A 93 18.45 -6.56 3.11
C PHE A 93 17.52 -5.75 2.18
N GLY A 94 17.05 -6.37 1.09
CA GLY A 94 16.10 -5.75 0.17
C GLY A 94 16.69 -4.64 -0.69
N TYR A 95 15.90 -3.58 -0.94
CA TYR A 95 16.32 -2.45 -1.80
C TYR A 95 17.64 -1.84 -1.34
N ALA A 96 17.83 -1.67 -0.02
CA ALA A 96 19.06 -1.17 0.57
C ALA A 96 20.28 -2.10 0.33
N ALA A 97 20.06 -3.40 0.08
CA ALA A 97 21.12 -4.33 -0.27
C ALA A 97 21.50 -4.22 -1.76
N GLU A 98 20.52 -4.19 -2.66
CA GLU A 98 20.76 -3.98 -4.11
C GLU A 98 21.49 -2.66 -4.37
N GLU A 99 21.05 -1.59 -3.71
CA GLU A 99 21.53 -0.24 -3.96
C GLU A 99 22.95 -0.03 -3.44
N GLN A 100 23.22 -0.37 -2.17
CA GLN A 100 24.57 -0.28 -1.62
C GLN A 100 25.54 -1.19 -2.35
N TYR A 101 25.09 -2.35 -2.85
CA TYR A 101 25.92 -3.19 -3.72
C TYR A 101 26.22 -2.51 -5.06
N GLY A 102 25.23 -1.84 -5.67
CA GLY A 102 25.42 -1.03 -6.89
C GLY A 102 26.40 0.13 -6.70
N GLU A 103 26.29 0.88 -5.60
CA GLU A 103 27.24 1.94 -5.24
C GLU A 103 28.67 1.40 -5.04
N LEU A 104 28.81 0.34 -4.24
CA LEU A 104 30.08 -0.36 -4.04
C LEU A 104 30.64 -0.92 -5.34
N ALA A 105 29.79 -1.27 -6.31
CA ALA A 105 30.22 -1.76 -7.61
C ALA A 105 30.77 -0.65 -8.50
N ASP A 106 30.09 0.50 -8.55
CA ASP A 106 30.58 1.69 -9.25
C ASP A 106 31.94 2.14 -8.68
N ASP A 107 32.11 2.08 -7.35
CA ASP A 107 33.37 2.34 -6.64
C ASP A 107 34.40 1.21 -6.72
N ASN A 108 34.08 0.09 -7.40
CA ASN A 108 34.92 -1.10 -7.49
C ASN A 108 35.36 -1.66 -6.11
N ALA A 109 34.58 -1.36 -5.07
CA ALA A 109 34.76 -1.78 -3.68
C ALA A 109 33.92 -3.02 -3.31
N HIS A 110 32.98 -3.42 -4.18
CA HIS A 110 32.09 -4.57 -4.00
C HIS A 110 32.80 -5.92 -3.75
N HIS A 111 34.04 -6.08 -4.21
CA HIS A 111 34.86 -7.29 -3.98
C HIS A 111 35.07 -7.64 -2.49
N GLY A 112 34.87 -6.68 -1.58
CA GLY A 112 34.90 -6.91 -0.13
C GLY A 112 33.58 -7.41 0.48
N TYR A 113 32.58 -7.72 -0.34
CA TYR A 113 31.19 -7.97 0.06
C TYR A 113 30.60 -9.22 -0.59
N TYR A 114 29.59 -9.80 0.06
CA TYR A 114 28.90 -11.01 -0.37
C TYR A 114 27.45 -10.62 -0.71
N PHE A 115 26.96 -10.97 -1.90
CA PHE A 115 25.67 -10.47 -2.43
C PHE A 115 24.74 -11.58 -2.90
N TYR A 116 23.85 -12.03 -2.03
CA TYR A 116 22.94 -13.16 -2.29
C TYR A 116 21.55 -12.70 -2.72
N ARG A 117 21.04 -13.24 -3.83
CA ARG A 117 19.68 -12.97 -4.38
C ARG A 117 19.04 -14.23 -4.95
N ASN A 118 17.70 -14.27 -5.04
CA ASN A 118 16.89 -15.38 -5.56
C ASN A 118 17.16 -16.76 -4.89
N PHE A 119 17.84 -16.77 -3.74
CA PHE A 119 18.39 -17.96 -3.11
C PHE A 119 17.35 -18.91 -2.50
N LYS A 120 16.08 -18.50 -2.39
CA LYS A 120 14.98 -19.37 -1.92
C LYS A 120 14.76 -20.59 -2.83
N MET A 121 15.05 -20.49 -4.13
CA MET A 121 14.86 -21.59 -5.09
C MET A 121 15.70 -22.83 -4.79
N LEU A 122 16.85 -22.68 -4.12
CA LEU A 122 17.67 -23.82 -3.65
C LEU A 122 16.86 -24.85 -2.86
N LEU A 123 15.89 -24.39 -2.05
CA LEU A 123 15.07 -25.26 -1.20
C LEU A 123 14.00 -26.04 -1.98
N TYR A 124 13.71 -25.64 -3.22
CA TYR A 124 12.87 -26.38 -4.15
C TYR A 124 13.70 -27.33 -5.03
N GLU A 125 14.85 -26.86 -5.53
CA GLU A 125 15.69 -27.59 -6.49
C GLU A 125 16.51 -28.73 -5.86
N ASN A 126 16.77 -28.68 -4.55
CA ASN A 126 17.59 -29.66 -3.85
C ASN A 126 16.76 -30.65 -3.02
N GLU A 127 16.69 -31.89 -3.47
CA GLU A 127 16.00 -32.99 -2.75
C GLU A 127 16.69 -33.39 -1.44
N THR A 128 18.00 -33.14 -1.30
CA THR A 128 18.80 -33.55 -0.12
C THR A 128 19.53 -32.35 0.49
N LEU A 129 18.77 -31.48 1.15
CA LEU A 129 19.31 -30.40 1.97
C LEU A 129 20.11 -30.95 3.17
N ARG A 130 21.27 -30.35 3.43
CA ARG A 130 22.17 -30.72 4.53
C ARG A 130 22.59 -29.48 5.32
N ASN A 131 23.12 -29.69 6.52
CA ASN A 131 23.67 -28.60 7.35
C ASN A 131 24.88 -27.91 6.69
N ASP A 132 25.61 -28.61 5.83
CA ASP A 132 26.75 -28.12 5.05
C ASP A 132 26.37 -27.65 3.63
N THR A 133 25.07 -27.49 3.33
CA THR A 133 24.65 -26.92 2.03
C THR A 133 25.10 -25.46 1.91
N VAL A 134 25.82 -25.16 0.84
CA VAL A 134 26.45 -23.86 0.55
C VAL A 134 25.74 -23.18 -0.63
N LEU A 135 25.61 -21.87 -0.56
CA LEU A 135 25.26 -20.98 -1.67
C LEU A 135 26.49 -20.21 -2.14
N VAL A 136 26.52 -19.87 -3.42
CA VAL A 136 27.58 -19.10 -4.07
C VAL A 136 26.95 -17.84 -4.68
N ASP A 137 27.57 -16.68 -4.49
CA ASP A 137 27.11 -15.41 -5.07
C ASP A 137 27.64 -15.18 -6.50
N ASP A 138 27.26 -14.06 -7.12
CA ASP A 138 27.67 -13.71 -8.49
C ASP A 138 29.19 -13.47 -8.66
N GLU A 139 29.96 -13.30 -7.56
CA GLU A 139 31.42 -13.16 -7.56
C GLU A 139 32.15 -14.47 -7.17
N GLY A 140 31.40 -15.53 -6.85
CA GLY A 140 31.97 -16.82 -6.44
C GLY A 140 32.17 -17.00 -4.94
N HIS A 141 31.68 -16.08 -4.10
CA HIS A 141 31.79 -16.20 -2.65
C HIS A 141 30.83 -17.26 -2.08
N ALA A 142 31.39 -18.18 -1.30
CA ALA A 142 30.67 -19.33 -0.75
C ALA A 142 30.30 -19.13 0.73
N MET A 143 29.02 -19.35 1.08
CA MET A 143 28.52 -19.27 2.46
C MET A 143 27.47 -20.34 2.74
N GLN A 144 27.34 -20.80 3.98
CA GLN A 144 26.32 -21.78 4.35
C GLN A 144 24.93 -21.19 4.10
N ALA A 145 24.06 -21.95 3.44
CA ALA A 145 22.72 -21.50 3.12
C ALA A 145 21.94 -21.14 4.40
N LYS A 146 22.09 -21.92 5.48
CA LYS A 146 21.37 -21.67 6.73
C LYS A 146 21.73 -20.31 7.35
N ASP A 147 23.00 -19.90 7.27
CA ASP A 147 23.43 -18.58 7.72
C ASP A 147 22.73 -17.48 6.92
N ILE A 148 22.71 -17.57 5.58
CA ILE A 148 22.08 -16.56 4.70
C ILE A 148 20.60 -16.36 5.08
N PHE A 149 19.83 -17.45 5.18
CA PHE A 149 18.42 -17.38 5.56
C PHE A 149 18.24 -16.86 7.00
N GLY A 150 19.05 -17.33 7.95
CA GLY A 150 19.00 -16.88 9.35
C GLY A 150 19.35 -15.40 9.51
N HIS A 151 20.32 -14.89 8.75
CA HIS A 151 20.67 -13.48 8.69
C HIS A 151 19.53 -12.64 8.09
N SER A 152 18.90 -13.08 7.00
CA SER A 152 17.75 -12.39 6.39
C SER A 152 16.55 -12.33 7.34
N ILE A 153 16.17 -13.45 7.96
CA ILE A 153 15.06 -13.49 8.93
C ILE A 153 15.37 -12.60 10.14
N ARG A 154 16.61 -12.62 10.66
CA ARG A 154 17.03 -11.75 11.78
C ARG A 154 16.96 -10.27 11.42
N TYR A 155 17.33 -9.90 10.20
CA TYR A 155 17.22 -8.53 9.72
C TYR A 155 15.77 -8.08 9.63
N MET A 156 14.88 -8.88 9.03
CA MET A 156 13.45 -8.58 8.93
C MET A 156 12.80 -8.46 10.32
N LYS A 157 13.09 -9.40 11.21
CA LYS A 157 12.67 -9.37 12.62
C LYS A 157 13.10 -8.06 13.31
N LYS A 158 14.38 -7.70 13.23
CA LYS A 158 14.89 -6.45 13.80
C LYS A 158 14.19 -5.23 13.19
N ARG A 159 14.04 -5.19 11.86
CA ARG A 159 13.41 -4.06 11.16
C ARG A 159 11.98 -3.79 11.64
N LEU A 160 11.20 -4.83 11.98
CA LEU A 160 9.88 -4.65 12.58
C LEU A 160 9.96 -4.08 14.00
N LEU A 161 10.86 -4.60 14.84
CA LEU A 161 11.03 -4.10 16.22
C LEU A 161 11.44 -2.62 16.23
N ASP A 162 12.41 -2.24 15.38
CA ASP A 162 12.84 -0.85 15.19
C ASP A 162 11.66 0.05 14.72
N ASP A 163 10.77 -0.47 13.86
CA ASP A 163 9.59 0.25 13.33
C ASP A 163 8.48 0.42 14.38
N LEU A 164 8.19 -0.62 15.16
CA LEU A 164 7.23 -0.59 16.26
C LEU A 164 7.66 0.42 17.34
N GLN A 165 8.95 0.42 17.69
CA GLN A 165 9.53 1.37 18.64
C GLN A 165 9.47 2.81 18.11
N ALA A 166 9.78 3.04 16.82
CA ALA A 166 9.70 4.36 16.21
C ALA A 166 8.26 4.94 16.16
N ARG A 167 7.25 4.06 16.12
CA ARG A 167 5.82 4.42 16.23
C ARG A 167 5.33 4.59 17.68
N GLY A 168 6.20 4.43 18.68
CA GLY A 168 5.86 4.55 20.10
C GLY A 168 5.21 3.31 20.73
N ASN A 169 5.20 2.16 20.05
CA ASN A 169 4.66 0.92 20.63
C ASN A 169 5.69 0.28 21.58
N MET A 170 5.29 -0.03 22.81
CA MET A 170 6.16 -0.67 23.81
C MET A 170 6.20 -2.21 23.72
N ILE A 171 5.86 -2.79 22.58
CA ILE A 171 5.85 -4.24 22.37
C ILE A 171 7.28 -4.78 22.34
N ARG A 172 7.56 -5.75 23.22
CA ARG A 172 8.83 -6.46 23.25
C ARG A 172 8.76 -7.70 22.37
N ASP A 173 9.92 -8.17 21.92
CA ASP A 173 10.05 -9.39 21.12
C ASP A 173 9.42 -10.62 21.80
N GLU A 174 9.49 -10.71 23.14
CA GLU A 174 8.86 -11.77 23.94
C GLU A 174 7.32 -11.80 23.87
N ASN A 175 6.68 -10.71 23.41
CA ASN A 175 5.23 -10.60 23.23
C ASN A 175 4.76 -10.86 21.79
N ILE A 176 5.65 -11.28 20.89
CA ILE A 176 5.34 -11.46 19.46
C ILE A 176 5.27 -12.94 19.09
N MET A 177 4.19 -13.36 18.42
CA MET A 177 4.15 -14.65 17.71
C MET A 177 4.62 -14.43 16.28
N TRP A 178 5.75 -15.02 15.92
CA TRP A 178 6.37 -14.91 14.60
C TRP A 178 5.90 -16.04 13.69
N VAL A 179 5.32 -15.68 12.54
CA VAL A 179 4.89 -16.61 11.50
C VAL A 179 5.81 -16.45 10.29
N VAL A 180 6.47 -17.51 9.83
CA VAL A 180 7.24 -17.50 8.56
C VAL A 180 6.49 -18.30 7.50
N THR A 181 6.28 -17.70 6.34
CA THR A 181 5.58 -18.37 5.23
C THR A 181 6.53 -19.25 4.40
N ILE A 182 5.98 -20.35 3.89
CA ILE A 182 6.68 -21.33 3.04
C ILE A 182 5.76 -21.87 1.94
N PRO A 183 6.28 -22.19 0.73
CA PRO A 183 5.48 -22.79 -0.33
C PRO A 183 4.91 -24.13 0.11
N ALA A 184 3.64 -24.36 -0.20
CA ALA A 184 2.98 -25.61 0.17
C ALA A 184 3.56 -26.81 -0.58
N ILE A 185 4.11 -26.64 -1.79
CA ILE A 185 4.69 -27.74 -2.58
C ILE A 185 6.02 -28.28 -2.04
N TRP A 186 6.66 -27.61 -1.08
CA TRP A 186 7.95 -28.03 -0.55
C TRP A 186 7.95 -29.40 0.15
N ASN A 187 9.13 -30.02 0.13
CA ASN A 187 9.44 -31.23 0.87
C ASN A 187 9.72 -30.92 2.35
N ASP A 188 9.62 -31.94 3.22
CA ASP A 188 9.71 -31.75 4.66
C ASP A 188 11.11 -31.31 5.13
N GLY A 189 12.17 -31.62 4.37
CA GLY A 189 13.53 -31.15 4.63
C GLY A 189 13.66 -29.63 4.45
N ALA A 190 13.00 -29.06 3.43
CA ALA A 190 12.96 -27.62 3.20
C ALA A 190 12.16 -26.86 4.28
N LYS A 191 11.08 -27.46 4.79
CA LYS A 191 10.33 -26.93 5.94
C LYS A 191 11.20 -26.88 7.21
N GLN A 192 11.82 -28.01 7.54
CA GLN A 192 12.73 -28.13 8.69
C GLN A 192 13.92 -27.15 8.57
N PHE A 193 14.48 -26.98 7.37
CA PHE A 193 15.54 -26.01 7.11
C PHE A 193 15.10 -24.57 7.45
N MET A 194 13.90 -24.15 7.02
CA MET A 194 13.36 -22.82 7.35
C MET A 194 13.12 -22.64 8.85
N ARG A 195 12.58 -23.66 9.53
CA ARG A 195 12.42 -23.67 10.99
C ARG A 195 13.75 -23.47 11.70
N GLU A 196 14.79 -24.18 11.28
CA GLU A 196 16.13 -24.06 11.86
C GLU A 196 16.80 -22.70 11.55
N ALA A 197 16.55 -22.13 10.36
CA ALA A 197 17.00 -20.77 10.03
C ALA A 197 16.28 -19.70 10.87
N ALA A 198 14.97 -19.86 11.12
CA ALA A 198 14.20 -18.96 11.98
C ALA A 198 14.63 -19.04 13.47
N ILE A 199 14.91 -20.24 13.97
CA ILE A 199 15.47 -20.43 15.32
C ILE A 199 16.87 -19.81 15.40
N MET A 200 17.73 -20.05 14.39
CA MET A 200 19.05 -19.41 14.30
C MET A 200 18.94 -17.88 14.27
N ALA A 201 17.93 -17.32 13.59
CA ALA A 201 17.66 -15.88 13.58
C ALA A 201 17.34 -15.29 14.96
N GLY A 202 17.06 -16.13 15.97
CA GLY A 202 16.73 -15.73 17.33
C GLY A 202 15.23 -15.68 17.57
N ILE A 203 14.41 -16.45 16.85
CA ILE A 203 12.99 -16.64 17.15
C ILE A 203 12.83 -17.87 18.04
N PRO A 204 12.36 -17.74 19.30
CA PRO A 204 12.16 -18.88 20.19
C PRO A 204 11.09 -19.85 19.67
N VAL A 205 11.27 -21.15 19.92
CA VAL A 205 10.34 -22.21 19.45
C VAL A 205 8.91 -21.97 19.93
N LYS A 206 8.71 -21.44 21.15
CA LYS A 206 7.38 -21.11 21.71
C LYS A 206 6.68 -19.95 20.99
N GLN A 207 7.42 -19.16 20.21
CA GLN A 207 6.95 -17.96 19.50
C GLN A 207 7.01 -18.14 17.97
N PHE A 208 7.12 -19.38 17.48
CA PHE A 208 7.37 -19.63 16.06
C PHE A 208 6.35 -20.58 15.42
N ARG A 209 5.71 -20.10 14.35
CA ARG A 209 4.86 -20.90 13.46
C ARG A 209 5.37 -20.81 12.02
N LEU A 210 5.23 -21.90 11.28
CA LEU A 210 5.26 -21.84 9.81
C LEU A 210 3.82 -21.58 9.32
N ALA A 211 3.67 -21.05 8.11
CA ALA A 211 2.38 -20.99 7.42
C ALA A 211 2.56 -21.40 5.96
N LEU A 212 1.67 -22.24 5.43
CA LEU A 212 1.71 -22.61 4.02
C LEU A 212 1.13 -21.45 3.19
N GLU A 213 1.90 -20.94 2.23
CA GLU A 213 1.58 -19.75 1.42
C GLU A 213 0.13 -19.75 0.84
N PRO A 214 -0.33 -20.82 0.14
CA PRO A 214 -1.71 -20.87 -0.36
C PRO A 214 -2.78 -21.10 0.72
N GLU A 215 -2.44 -21.64 1.92
CA GLU A 215 -3.40 -21.72 3.03
C GLU A 215 -3.62 -20.35 3.66
N ALA A 216 -2.53 -19.62 3.93
CA ALA A 216 -2.57 -18.23 4.37
C ALA A 216 -3.41 -17.38 3.40
N ALA A 217 -3.09 -17.40 2.11
CA ALA A 217 -3.83 -16.64 1.11
C ALA A 217 -5.31 -17.07 0.99
N SER A 218 -5.61 -18.36 1.18
CA SER A 218 -6.98 -18.88 1.27
C SER A 218 -7.75 -18.30 2.47
N ILE A 219 -7.12 -18.20 3.64
CA ILE A 219 -7.73 -17.62 4.85
C ILE A 219 -8.05 -16.14 4.59
N TYR A 220 -7.11 -15.37 4.03
CA TYR A 220 -7.34 -13.96 3.71
C TYR A 220 -8.48 -13.78 2.68
N ALA A 221 -8.45 -14.54 1.59
CA ALA A 221 -9.49 -14.49 0.56
C ALA A 221 -10.89 -14.82 1.13
N LYS A 222 -10.97 -15.84 2.00
CA LYS A 222 -12.20 -16.24 2.68
C LYS A 222 -12.73 -15.11 3.59
N GLU A 223 -11.90 -14.53 4.45
CA GLU A 223 -12.33 -13.43 5.34
C GLU A 223 -12.80 -12.20 4.54
N VAL A 224 -12.09 -11.82 3.46
CA VAL A 224 -12.51 -10.73 2.55
C VAL A 224 -13.90 -10.99 1.97
N LEU A 225 -14.20 -12.22 1.55
CA LEU A 225 -15.49 -12.60 0.98
C LEU A 225 -16.61 -12.67 2.03
N ILE A 226 -16.34 -13.20 3.23
CA ILE A 226 -17.31 -13.22 4.34
C ILE A 226 -17.70 -11.80 4.75
N GLU A 227 -16.72 -10.91 4.90
CA GLU A 227 -16.97 -9.53 5.30
C GLU A 227 -17.80 -8.77 4.25
N ARG A 228 -17.46 -8.91 2.95
CA ARG A 228 -18.25 -8.33 1.85
C ARG A 228 -19.66 -8.90 1.77
N THR A 229 -19.85 -10.20 2.04
CA THR A 229 -21.18 -10.84 2.06
C THR A 229 -22.05 -10.31 3.23
N ARG A 230 -21.45 -10.05 4.40
CA ARG A 230 -22.12 -9.40 5.54
C ARG A 230 -22.50 -7.93 5.30
N GLY A 231 -22.01 -7.30 4.23
CA GLY A 231 -22.26 -5.89 3.87
C GLY A 231 -23.48 -5.65 2.97
N ASN A 232 -24.24 -6.68 2.59
CA ASN A 232 -25.31 -6.63 1.56
C ASN A 232 -24.81 -6.21 0.15
N ILE A 233 -23.55 -6.52 -0.19
CA ILE A 233 -22.90 -6.13 -1.44
C ILE A 233 -23.08 -7.23 -2.52
N HIS A 234 -24.20 -7.14 -3.24
CA HIS A 234 -24.53 -7.86 -4.50
C HIS A 234 -24.73 -9.39 -4.50
N GLN A 235 -25.80 -9.80 -5.21
CA GLN A 235 -26.24 -11.19 -5.45
C GLN A 235 -25.41 -11.96 -6.50
N GLN A 236 -24.21 -11.50 -6.86
CA GLN A 236 -23.35 -12.15 -7.87
C GLN A 236 -21.95 -12.52 -7.34
N MET A 237 -21.67 -12.30 -6.06
CA MET A 237 -20.41 -12.72 -5.44
C MET A 237 -20.43 -14.22 -5.07
N PRO A 238 -19.25 -14.88 -4.99
CA PRO A 238 -19.14 -16.22 -4.42
C PRO A 238 -19.68 -16.25 -2.99
N SER A 239 -20.79 -16.94 -2.74
CA SER A 239 -21.19 -17.23 -1.37
C SER A 239 -20.29 -18.34 -0.83
N PHE A 240 -19.35 -17.95 0.04
CA PHE A 240 -18.47 -18.87 0.76
C PHE A 240 -19.23 -19.52 1.93
N GLU A 241 -20.37 -20.11 1.60
CA GLU A 241 -21.19 -20.96 2.46
C GLU A 241 -20.52 -22.32 2.68
N GLN A 242 -20.95 -23.04 3.72
CA GLN A 242 -20.50 -24.40 3.99
C GLN A 242 -20.76 -25.33 2.78
N GLY A 243 -19.76 -26.12 2.41
CA GLY A 243 -19.73 -26.96 1.21
C GLY A 243 -19.25 -26.25 -0.06
N THR A 244 -18.96 -24.94 -0.03
CA THR A 244 -18.38 -24.24 -1.19
C THR A 244 -16.95 -24.72 -1.44
N LYS A 245 -16.75 -25.35 -2.61
CA LYS A 245 -15.45 -25.78 -3.12
C LYS A 245 -14.83 -24.77 -4.07
N TYR A 246 -13.54 -24.50 -3.88
CA TYR A 246 -12.77 -23.54 -4.65
C TYR A 246 -11.30 -23.97 -4.81
N ILE A 247 -10.63 -23.41 -5.80
CA ILE A 247 -9.20 -23.62 -6.05
C ILE A 247 -8.44 -22.32 -5.80
N VAL A 248 -7.33 -22.40 -5.07
CA VAL A 248 -6.43 -21.26 -4.81
C VAL A 248 -5.17 -21.47 -5.63
N LEU A 249 -4.83 -20.49 -6.46
CA LEU A 249 -3.59 -20.44 -7.24
C LEU A 249 -2.75 -19.29 -6.69
N ASP A 250 -1.73 -19.63 -5.91
CA ASP A 250 -0.72 -18.69 -5.46
C ASP A 250 0.37 -18.58 -6.54
N LEU A 251 0.35 -17.44 -7.23
CA LEU A 251 1.22 -17.12 -8.33
C LEU A 251 2.43 -16.37 -7.77
N GLY A 252 3.42 -17.15 -7.32
CA GLY A 252 4.64 -16.63 -6.71
C GLY A 252 5.69 -16.13 -7.73
N GLY A 253 6.79 -15.62 -7.19
CA GLY A 253 7.94 -15.21 -7.99
C GLY A 253 8.72 -16.39 -8.59
N GLY A 254 8.92 -17.45 -7.81
CA GLY A 254 9.62 -18.67 -8.25
C GLY A 254 8.69 -19.84 -8.52
N THR A 255 7.83 -20.17 -7.55
CA THR A 255 6.86 -21.26 -7.64
C THR A 255 5.46 -20.76 -7.96
N VAL A 256 4.61 -21.66 -8.44
CA VAL A 256 3.15 -21.54 -8.42
C VAL A 256 2.63 -22.67 -7.56
N ASP A 257 1.86 -22.34 -6.54
CA ASP A 257 1.34 -23.27 -5.54
C ASP A 257 -0.20 -23.33 -5.64
N ILE A 258 -0.74 -24.52 -5.91
CA ILE A 258 -2.15 -24.74 -6.25
C ILE A 258 -2.77 -25.72 -5.26
N SER A 259 -3.83 -25.29 -4.57
CA SER A 259 -4.54 -26.11 -3.58
C SER A 259 -6.05 -26.04 -3.78
N LEU A 260 -6.74 -27.16 -3.53
CA LEU A 260 -8.20 -27.24 -3.60
C LEU A 260 -8.74 -27.26 -2.17
N LYS A 261 -9.69 -26.37 -1.91
CA LYS A 261 -10.22 -26.11 -0.57
C LYS A 261 -11.75 -26.17 -0.58
N GLU A 262 -12.32 -26.50 0.57
CA GLU A 262 -13.76 -26.50 0.84
C GLU A 262 -14.05 -25.73 2.12
N ILE A 263 -15.09 -24.89 2.12
CA ILE A 263 -15.56 -24.23 3.34
C ILE A 263 -16.35 -25.22 4.19
N ALA A 264 -15.91 -25.41 5.43
CA ALA A 264 -16.55 -26.26 6.41
C ALA A 264 -17.36 -25.45 7.43
N GLU A 265 -17.98 -26.15 8.38
CA GLU A 265 -18.72 -25.56 9.49
C GLU A 265 -17.89 -24.53 10.25
N GLY A 266 -18.53 -23.43 10.69
CA GLY A 266 -17.86 -22.32 11.37
C GLY A 266 -17.02 -21.42 10.45
N ASN A 267 -17.16 -21.53 9.12
CA ASN A 267 -16.28 -20.88 8.13
C ASN A 267 -14.82 -21.34 8.22
N ASN A 268 -14.60 -22.58 8.64
CA ASN A 268 -13.28 -23.20 8.60
C ASN A 268 -12.98 -23.71 7.18
N ILE A 269 -11.73 -24.10 6.93
CA ILE A 269 -11.23 -24.54 5.63
C ILE A 269 -10.77 -25.99 5.75
N LYS A 270 -11.25 -26.84 4.84
CA LYS A 270 -10.74 -28.20 4.62
C LYS A 270 -9.93 -28.23 3.35
N GLU A 271 -8.78 -28.89 3.38
CA GLU A 271 -8.09 -29.30 2.16
C GLU A 271 -8.78 -30.54 1.59
N ILE A 272 -9.19 -30.49 0.32
CA ILE A 272 -9.84 -31.62 -0.39
C ILE A 272 -8.91 -32.33 -1.37
N HIS A 273 -7.76 -31.72 -1.68
CA HIS A 273 -6.66 -32.35 -2.41
C HIS A 273 -5.35 -31.67 -1.97
N HIS A 274 -4.30 -32.47 -1.72
CA HIS A 274 -2.99 -31.95 -1.31
C HIS A 274 -2.47 -30.85 -2.25
N ALA A 275 -1.78 -29.85 -1.72
CA ALA A 275 -1.17 -28.80 -2.53
C ALA A 275 -0.17 -29.36 -3.57
N THR A 276 -0.26 -28.86 -4.81
CA THR A 276 0.56 -29.24 -5.97
C THR A 276 1.00 -28.00 -6.73
N GLY A 277 1.92 -28.11 -7.69
CA GLY A 277 2.44 -26.95 -8.41
C GLY A 277 3.82 -27.19 -9.01
N GLY A 278 4.53 -26.11 -9.33
CA GLY A 278 5.86 -26.19 -9.95
C GLY A 278 6.57 -24.85 -10.09
N PRO A 279 7.78 -24.82 -10.69
CA PRO A 279 8.60 -23.62 -10.84
C PRO A 279 8.13 -22.78 -12.04
N TRP A 280 6.87 -22.33 -11.99
CA TRP A 280 6.18 -21.61 -13.06
C TRP A 280 5.91 -20.13 -12.69
N GLY A 281 6.55 -19.65 -11.62
CA GLY A 281 6.41 -18.27 -11.15
C GLY A 281 7.04 -17.26 -12.11
N GLY A 282 6.87 -15.98 -11.77
CA GLY A 282 7.29 -14.87 -12.64
C GLY A 282 8.75 -14.88 -13.11
N LEU A 283 9.68 -15.52 -12.39
CA LEU A 283 11.09 -15.68 -12.79
C LEU A 283 11.25 -16.42 -14.13
N THR A 284 10.30 -17.29 -14.51
CA THR A 284 10.30 -17.92 -15.84
C THR A 284 10.16 -16.88 -16.95
N VAL A 285 9.33 -15.86 -16.75
CA VAL A 285 9.15 -14.76 -17.70
C VAL A 285 10.37 -13.83 -17.71
N ASN A 286 10.98 -13.53 -16.55
CA ASN A 286 12.25 -12.79 -16.50
C ASN A 286 13.35 -13.49 -17.31
N LYS A 287 13.40 -14.83 -17.27
CA LYS A 287 14.35 -15.64 -18.04
C LYS A 287 14.11 -15.50 -19.55
N GLU A 288 12.87 -15.56 -20.02
CA GLU A 288 12.53 -15.36 -21.44
C GLU A 288 12.83 -13.93 -21.90
N PHE A 289 12.57 -12.90 -21.08
CA PHE A 289 13.02 -11.52 -21.35
C PHE A 289 14.54 -11.42 -21.53
N MET A 290 15.32 -12.03 -20.62
CA MET A 290 16.78 -12.02 -20.72
C MET A 290 17.30 -12.81 -21.92
N ALA A 291 16.70 -13.96 -22.24
CA ALA A 291 17.03 -14.73 -23.44
C ALA A 291 16.68 -13.97 -24.73
N PHE A 292 15.59 -13.21 -24.73
CA PHE A 292 15.24 -12.29 -25.82
C PHE A 292 16.31 -11.20 -25.99
N LEU A 293 16.70 -10.51 -24.91
CA LEU A 293 17.77 -9.50 -24.95
C LEU A 293 19.09 -10.11 -25.43
N GLU A 294 19.50 -11.27 -24.90
CA GLU A 294 20.68 -12.02 -25.34
C GLU A 294 20.66 -12.30 -26.86
N SER A 295 19.48 -12.66 -27.39
CA SER A 295 19.29 -12.91 -28.83
C SER A 295 19.38 -11.67 -29.73
N LEU A 296 19.27 -10.45 -29.15
CA LEU A 296 19.43 -9.17 -29.87
C LEU A 296 20.87 -8.66 -29.81
N ILE A 297 21.48 -8.67 -28.62
CA ILE A 297 22.74 -7.95 -28.34
C ILE A 297 23.96 -8.87 -28.29
N GLY A 298 23.75 -10.17 -28.09
CA GLY A 298 24.80 -11.17 -27.94
C GLY A 298 25.19 -11.42 -26.48
N LYS A 299 25.44 -12.69 -26.18
CA LYS A 299 25.82 -13.17 -24.84
C LYS A 299 27.06 -12.47 -24.26
N ASP A 300 28.07 -12.24 -25.10
CA ASP A 300 29.32 -11.57 -24.75
C ASP A 300 29.14 -10.10 -24.32
N VAL A 301 28.06 -9.44 -24.75
CA VAL A 301 27.70 -8.08 -24.31
C VAL A 301 27.02 -8.13 -22.94
N LEU A 302 26.07 -9.05 -22.74
CA LEU A 302 25.38 -9.19 -21.45
C LEU A 302 26.29 -9.71 -20.33
N GLU A 303 27.17 -10.67 -20.62
CA GLU A 303 28.14 -11.16 -19.63
C GLU A 303 29.12 -10.07 -19.21
N GLU A 304 29.52 -9.17 -20.11
CA GLU A 304 30.35 -8.01 -19.77
C GLU A 304 29.60 -6.98 -18.92
N LEU A 305 28.34 -6.67 -19.25
CA LEU A 305 27.50 -5.80 -18.43
C LEU A 305 27.30 -6.39 -17.01
N LYS A 306 26.91 -7.67 -16.92
CA LYS A 306 26.71 -8.37 -15.64
C LYS A 306 28.00 -8.46 -14.82
N LYS A 307 29.16 -8.53 -15.46
CA LYS A 307 30.44 -8.62 -14.74
C LYS A 307 30.97 -7.25 -14.30
N ASN A 308 31.05 -6.29 -15.22
CA ASN A 308 31.80 -5.05 -15.02
C ASN A 308 30.91 -3.85 -14.63
N HIS A 309 29.60 -3.92 -14.83
CA HIS A 309 28.66 -2.81 -14.63
C HIS A 309 27.45 -3.23 -13.78
N LYS A 310 27.70 -3.67 -12.54
CA LYS A 310 26.65 -4.25 -11.66
C LYS A 310 25.45 -3.33 -11.44
N SER A 311 25.65 -2.01 -11.26
CA SER A 311 24.55 -1.06 -11.08
C SER A 311 23.62 -1.07 -12.31
N ALA A 312 24.19 -0.91 -13.51
CA ALA A 312 23.46 -0.96 -14.77
C ALA A 312 22.75 -2.31 -15.02
N TRP A 313 23.36 -3.42 -14.61
CA TRP A 313 22.73 -4.74 -14.66
C TRP A 313 21.51 -4.84 -13.73
N LEU A 314 21.60 -4.34 -12.50
CA LEU A 314 20.47 -4.30 -11.56
C LEU A 314 19.35 -3.37 -12.04
N ASP A 315 19.68 -2.24 -12.68
CA ASP A 315 18.71 -1.34 -13.31
C ASP A 315 17.93 -2.03 -14.43
N LEU A 316 18.62 -2.77 -15.31
CA LEU A 316 18.00 -3.57 -16.38
C LEU A 316 17.09 -4.68 -15.82
N GLU A 317 17.51 -5.38 -14.77
CA GLU A 317 16.69 -6.40 -14.11
C GLU A 317 15.43 -5.81 -13.46
N ARG A 318 15.53 -4.61 -12.86
CA ARG A 318 14.37 -3.90 -12.29
C ARG A 318 13.37 -3.48 -13.37
N ASP A 319 13.82 -2.97 -14.51
CA ASP A 319 12.90 -2.64 -15.61
C ASP A 319 12.23 -3.90 -16.18
N VAL A 320 12.97 -4.98 -16.43
CA VAL A 320 12.40 -6.28 -16.86
C VAL A 320 11.36 -6.82 -15.87
N GLU A 321 11.67 -6.84 -14.57
CA GLU A 321 10.74 -7.26 -13.52
C GLU A 321 9.45 -6.44 -13.55
N ALA A 322 9.56 -5.15 -13.84
CA ALA A 322 8.44 -4.25 -13.88
C ALA A 322 7.58 -4.42 -15.14
N LYS A 323 8.18 -4.51 -16.33
CA LYS A 323 7.45 -4.72 -17.60
C LYS A 323 6.73 -6.08 -17.64
N LYS A 324 7.16 -7.07 -16.87
CA LYS A 324 6.38 -8.32 -16.65
C LYS A 324 5.04 -8.10 -15.93
N ARG A 325 4.94 -7.13 -15.01
CA ARG A 325 3.70 -6.92 -14.23
C ARG A 325 2.66 -6.10 -14.98
N ASN A 326 3.08 -5.22 -15.88
CA ASN A 326 2.16 -4.60 -16.81
C ASN A 326 2.84 -4.37 -18.18
N ILE A 327 2.18 -4.92 -19.21
CA ILE A 327 2.54 -4.86 -20.63
C ILE A 327 1.62 -3.90 -21.40
N SER A 328 1.31 -2.76 -20.79
CA SER A 328 0.76 -1.58 -21.47
C SER A 328 1.83 -1.07 -22.43
N GLY A 329 1.51 -1.10 -23.73
CA GLY A 329 2.37 -0.51 -24.74
C GLY A 329 2.11 0.99 -24.91
N ASP A 330 3.03 1.64 -25.62
CA ASP A 330 2.85 2.99 -26.13
C ASP A 330 1.67 3.09 -27.13
N LYS A 331 1.52 4.27 -27.75
CA LYS A 331 0.54 4.55 -28.82
C LYS A 331 0.55 3.55 -29.99
N ASP A 332 1.66 2.87 -30.25
CA ASP A 332 1.84 1.87 -31.30
C ASP A 332 1.68 0.43 -30.77
N GLY A 333 1.32 0.26 -29.49
CA GLY A 333 1.20 -1.04 -28.83
C GLY A 333 2.53 -1.68 -28.46
N ARG A 334 3.61 -0.89 -28.29
CA ARG A 334 4.97 -1.40 -28.01
C ARG A 334 5.40 -1.17 -26.58
N ILE A 335 5.96 -2.20 -25.96
CA ILE A 335 6.49 -2.19 -24.60
C ILE A 335 7.87 -1.52 -24.64
N LEU A 336 8.05 -0.43 -23.89
CA LEU A 336 9.33 0.25 -23.77
C LEU A 336 10.17 -0.44 -22.69
N ILE A 337 11.37 -0.91 -23.03
CA ILE A 337 12.37 -1.46 -22.10
C ILE A 337 13.54 -0.48 -22.02
N GLN A 338 13.92 -0.05 -20.82
CA GLN A 338 15.07 0.83 -20.62
C GLN A 338 16.38 0.05 -20.80
N ILE A 339 17.26 0.55 -21.66
CA ILE A 339 18.57 -0.06 -21.93
C ILE A 339 19.67 0.84 -21.34
N PRO A 340 20.51 0.34 -20.42
CA PRO A 340 21.62 1.11 -19.86
C PRO A 340 22.56 1.63 -20.97
N ALA A 341 23.14 2.82 -20.76
CA ALA A 341 24.06 3.42 -21.72
C ALA A 341 25.32 2.55 -21.89
N GLU A 342 25.77 1.97 -20.78
CA GLU A 342 26.87 1.01 -20.67
C GLU A 342 26.65 -0.21 -21.59
N LEU A 343 25.41 -0.71 -21.72
CA LEU A 343 25.09 -1.82 -22.62
C LEU A 343 25.26 -1.40 -24.08
N LEU A 344 24.84 -0.18 -24.44
CA LEU A 344 25.01 0.36 -25.79
C LEU A 344 26.48 0.59 -26.13
N GLU A 345 27.28 1.10 -25.18
CA GLU A 345 28.74 1.28 -25.33
C GLU A 345 29.46 -0.06 -25.49
N ILE A 346 29.19 -1.05 -24.62
CA ILE A 346 29.75 -2.40 -24.74
C ILE A 346 29.38 -3.02 -26.09
N PHE A 347 28.12 -2.87 -26.53
CA PHE A 347 27.69 -3.38 -27.84
C PHE A 347 28.44 -2.70 -28.99
N GLU A 348 28.53 -1.36 -29.00
CA GLU A 348 29.23 -0.63 -30.07
C GLU A 348 30.72 -1.00 -30.11
N ASN A 349 31.38 -1.11 -28.95
CA ASN A 349 32.77 -1.52 -28.81
C ASN A 349 33.03 -2.98 -29.28
N LYS A 350 32.17 -3.94 -28.90
CA LYS A 350 32.35 -5.37 -29.26
C LYS A 350 31.91 -5.69 -30.68
N LYS A 351 30.85 -5.05 -31.18
CA LYS A 351 30.23 -5.36 -32.49
C LYS A 351 30.67 -4.39 -33.60
N ASN A 352 31.39 -3.32 -33.26
CA ASN A 352 31.86 -2.26 -34.16
C ASN A 352 30.72 -1.62 -34.98
N LYS A 353 29.53 -1.50 -34.36
CA LYS A 353 28.33 -0.87 -34.93
C LYS A 353 27.31 -0.54 -33.85
N LYS A 354 26.49 0.48 -34.09
CA LYS A 354 25.40 0.89 -33.19
C LYS A 354 24.27 -0.14 -33.16
N LEU A 355 23.75 -0.43 -31.97
CA LEU A 355 22.67 -1.42 -31.77
C LEU A 355 21.41 -1.08 -32.59
N ILE A 356 21.07 0.20 -32.71
CA ILE A 356 19.95 0.69 -33.52
C ILE A 356 20.02 0.23 -35.00
N ASN A 357 21.24 0.19 -35.57
CA ASN A 357 21.45 -0.25 -36.96
C ASN A 357 21.33 -1.78 -37.09
N ALA A 358 21.88 -2.52 -36.12
CA ALA A 358 21.78 -3.99 -36.11
C ALA A 358 20.31 -4.44 -35.97
N ILE A 359 19.55 -3.80 -35.09
CA ILE A 359 18.14 -4.11 -34.87
C ILE A 359 17.28 -3.88 -36.11
N ALA A 360 17.47 -2.75 -36.81
CA ALA A 360 16.64 -2.36 -37.94
C ALA A 360 16.73 -3.29 -39.16
N PHE A 361 17.87 -3.96 -39.36
CA PHE A 361 18.15 -4.69 -40.61
C PHE A 361 18.60 -6.15 -40.46
N GLU A 362 19.06 -6.57 -39.28
CA GLU A 362 19.72 -7.88 -39.11
C GLU A 362 18.98 -8.85 -38.17
N THR A 363 17.97 -8.39 -37.44
CA THR A 363 17.24 -9.24 -36.48
C THR A 363 16.02 -9.91 -37.10
N LYS A 364 15.68 -11.11 -36.62
CA LYS A 364 14.40 -11.80 -36.90
C LYS A 364 13.14 -11.04 -36.42
N TYR A 365 13.32 -9.89 -35.77
CA TYR A 365 12.27 -9.04 -35.23
C TYR A 365 12.17 -7.69 -35.96
N ALA A 366 12.89 -7.50 -37.07
CA ALA A 366 12.87 -6.26 -37.86
C ALA A 366 11.43 -5.79 -38.15
N GLY A 367 11.15 -4.50 -37.92
CA GLY A 367 9.81 -3.90 -38.02
C GLY A 367 8.92 -4.08 -36.78
N LYS A 368 9.20 -5.05 -35.91
CA LYS A 368 8.53 -5.24 -34.61
C LYS A 368 9.31 -4.69 -33.40
N ILE A 369 10.57 -4.31 -33.59
CA ILE A 369 11.39 -3.65 -32.57
C ILE A 369 12.09 -2.43 -33.15
N ASP A 370 12.28 -1.39 -32.34
CA ASP A 370 13.22 -0.29 -32.61
C ASP A 370 13.86 0.24 -31.31
N ILE A 371 14.87 1.10 -31.45
CA ILE A 371 15.46 1.85 -30.34
C ILE A 371 15.27 3.34 -30.57
N LYS A 372 14.79 4.05 -29.54
CA LYS A 372 14.74 5.51 -29.48
C LYS A 372 15.16 5.97 -28.09
N ARG A 373 16.05 6.98 -28.02
CA ARG A 373 16.55 7.61 -26.77
C ARG A 373 16.79 6.57 -25.63
N ASN A 374 17.66 5.59 -25.90
CA ASN A 374 18.05 4.49 -25.00
C ASN A 374 16.92 3.53 -24.55
N CYS A 375 15.71 3.66 -25.10
CA CYS A 375 14.61 2.72 -24.90
C CYS A 375 14.54 1.72 -26.06
N LEU A 376 14.55 0.42 -25.77
CA LEU A 376 14.18 -0.65 -26.71
C LEU A 376 12.66 -0.80 -26.71
N ARG A 377 12.01 -0.45 -27.82
CA ARG A 377 10.55 -0.59 -27.98
C ARG A 377 10.25 -1.93 -28.64
N VAL A 378 9.43 -2.75 -27.99
CA VAL A 378 9.12 -4.12 -28.39
C VAL A 378 7.63 -4.31 -28.62
N ASP A 379 7.22 -4.72 -29.83
CA ASP A 379 5.84 -5.08 -30.13
C ASP A 379 5.27 -6.06 -29.09
N LYS A 380 4.10 -5.73 -28.52
CA LYS A 380 3.47 -6.51 -27.46
C LYS A 380 3.30 -7.99 -27.80
N SER A 381 3.06 -8.34 -29.08
CA SER A 381 2.93 -9.73 -29.51
C SER A 381 4.20 -10.57 -29.32
N ILE A 382 5.38 -9.94 -29.20
CA ILE A 382 6.62 -10.63 -28.83
C ILE A 382 6.63 -10.88 -27.31
N VAL A 383 6.35 -9.85 -26.52
CA VAL A 383 6.40 -9.92 -25.04
C VAL A 383 5.38 -10.91 -24.49
N GLU A 384 4.20 -11.01 -25.10
CA GLU A 384 3.18 -12.02 -24.78
C GLU A 384 3.71 -13.47 -24.89
N THR A 385 4.66 -13.75 -25.81
CA THR A 385 5.24 -15.09 -25.95
C THR A 385 6.06 -15.52 -24.72
N PHE A 386 6.62 -14.57 -23.96
CA PHE A 386 7.44 -14.85 -22.78
C PHE A 386 6.63 -15.47 -21.64
N PHE A 387 5.31 -15.29 -21.63
CA PHE A 387 4.38 -15.88 -20.66
C PHE A 387 3.86 -17.26 -21.07
N LYS A 388 4.10 -17.69 -22.31
CA LYS A 388 3.49 -18.92 -22.87
C LYS A 388 3.80 -20.15 -22.02
N THR A 389 5.09 -20.37 -21.72
CA THR A 389 5.55 -21.57 -20.99
C THR A 389 4.95 -21.67 -19.58
N CYS A 390 4.85 -20.55 -18.84
CA CYS A 390 4.23 -20.59 -17.52
C CYS A 390 2.70 -20.73 -17.60
N LEU A 391 2.03 -20.01 -18.51
CA LEU A 391 0.58 -20.12 -18.70
C LEU A 391 0.18 -21.55 -19.11
N ASP A 392 0.84 -22.14 -20.10
CA ASP A 392 0.56 -23.50 -20.56
C ASP A 392 0.70 -24.52 -19.41
N ASN A 393 1.75 -24.41 -18.58
CA ASN A 393 1.95 -25.28 -17.42
C ASN A 393 0.85 -25.11 -16.35
N ILE A 394 0.57 -23.86 -15.93
CA ILE A 394 -0.46 -23.55 -14.93
C ILE A 394 -1.84 -24.03 -15.40
N VAL A 395 -2.19 -23.76 -16.67
CA VAL A 395 -3.48 -24.14 -17.27
C VAL A 395 -3.62 -25.65 -17.38
N ASN A 396 -2.61 -26.35 -17.88
CA ASN A 396 -2.68 -27.81 -18.06
C ASN A 396 -2.74 -28.54 -16.70
N HIS A 397 -1.95 -28.10 -15.72
CA HIS A 397 -2.00 -28.66 -14.37
C HIS A 397 -3.35 -28.42 -13.69
N THR A 398 -3.87 -27.18 -13.78
CA THR A 398 -5.19 -26.83 -13.24
C THR A 398 -6.31 -27.65 -13.90
N ARG A 399 -6.28 -27.84 -15.22
CA ARG A 399 -7.22 -28.72 -15.92
C ARG A 399 -7.14 -30.17 -15.45
N SER A 400 -5.93 -30.67 -15.15
CA SER A 400 -5.75 -32.01 -14.59
C SER A 400 -6.35 -32.13 -13.19
N LEU A 401 -6.24 -31.10 -12.33
CA LEU A 401 -6.85 -31.10 -11.00
C LEU A 401 -8.38 -31.02 -11.07
N LEU A 402 -8.93 -30.18 -11.95
CA LEU A 402 -10.38 -30.06 -12.18
C LEU A 402 -11.02 -31.33 -12.77
N GLY A 403 -10.21 -32.22 -13.36
CA GLY A 403 -10.66 -33.53 -13.84
C GLY A 403 -10.75 -34.60 -12.75
N LYS A 404 -10.33 -34.33 -11.51
CA LYS A 404 -10.34 -35.32 -10.42
C LYS A 404 -11.71 -35.40 -9.73
N PRO A 405 -12.11 -36.57 -9.18
CA PRO A 405 -13.41 -36.73 -8.52
C PRO A 405 -13.63 -35.77 -7.35
N GLU A 406 -12.59 -35.43 -6.58
CA GLU A 406 -12.70 -34.56 -5.41
C GLU A 406 -13.04 -33.10 -5.80
N ALA A 407 -12.59 -32.68 -7.00
CA ALA A 407 -12.89 -31.39 -7.61
C ALA A 407 -14.34 -31.28 -8.15
N ALA A 408 -15.14 -32.34 -8.11
CA ALA A 408 -16.54 -32.27 -8.52
C ALA A 408 -17.30 -31.21 -7.71
N GLY A 409 -17.98 -30.30 -8.42
CA GLY A 409 -18.73 -29.18 -7.85
C GLY A 409 -17.91 -27.93 -7.51
N LEU A 410 -16.61 -27.88 -7.84
CA LEU A 410 -15.76 -26.70 -7.64
C LEU A 410 -16.23 -25.53 -8.53
N LYS A 411 -16.56 -24.38 -7.92
CA LYS A 411 -17.16 -23.23 -8.60
C LYS A 411 -16.22 -22.04 -8.77
N TYR A 412 -15.25 -21.88 -7.87
CA TYR A 412 -14.48 -20.63 -7.74
C TYR A 412 -12.98 -20.84 -7.90
N MET A 413 -12.32 -19.87 -8.53
CA MET A 413 -10.87 -19.78 -8.67
C MET A 413 -10.38 -18.51 -7.99
N VAL A 414 -9.47 -18.64 -7.02
CA VAL A 414 -8.88 -17.54 -6.27
C VAL A 414 -7.44 -17.33 -6.76
N LEU A 415 -7.14 -16.16 -7.31
CA LEU A 415 -5.78 -15.80 -7.77
C LEU A 415 -5.10 -14.86 -6.77
N VAL A 416 -3.92 -15.26 -6.29
CA VAL A 416 -3.12 -14.56 -5.27
C VAL A 416 -1.63 -14.62 -5.62
N GLY A 417 -0.78 -13.97 -4.83
CA GLY A 417 0.66 -13.93 -5.05
C GLY A 417 1.13 -12.76 -5.90
N GLY A 418 2.45 -12.48 -5.89
CA GLY A 418 3.02 -11.31 -6.57
C GLY A 418 2.94 -11.37 -8.11
N PHE A 419 2.91 -12.56 -8.69
CA PHE A 419 2.75 -12.72 -10.15
C PHE A 419 1.28 -12.57 -10.59
N ALA A 420 0.31 -12.67 -9.65
CA ALA A 420 -1.09 -12.29 -9.91
C ALA A 420 -1.28 -10.76 -10.05
N GLU A 421 -0.26 -9.93 -9.76
CA GLU A 421 -0.28 -8.52 -10.18
C GLU A 421 -0.22 -8.37 -11.70
N SER A 422 0.34 -9.35 -12.42
CA SER A 422 0.49 -9.28 -13.87
C SER A 422 -0.86 -9.13 -14.56
N GLU A 423 -1.11 -7.98 -15.20
CA GLU A 423 -2.38 -7.73 -15.90
C GLU A 423 -2.65 -8.80 -16.96
N TYR A 424 -1.61 -9.21 -17.68
CA TYR A 424 -1.70 -10.25 -18.71
C TYR A 424 -2.13 -11.61 -18.11
N ILE A 425 -1.52 -12.03 -17.00
CA ILE A 425 -1.93 -13.25 -16.29
C ILE A 425 -3.38 -13.16 -15.81
N ARG A 426 -3.79 -12.02 -15.23
CA ARG A 426 -5.17 -11.78 -14.78
C ARG A 426 -6.19 -11.81 -15.92
N GLN A 427 -5.79 -11.49 -17.14
CA GLN A 427 -6.66 -11.53 -18.32
C GLN A 427 -6.69 -12.90 -19.01
N GLU A 428 -5.53 -13.53 -19.23
CA GLU A 428 -5.43 -14.78 -20.01
C GLU A 428 -5.77 -16.03 -19.20
N LEU A 429 -5.36 -16.10 -17.93
CA LEU A 429 -5.58 -17.29 -17.12
C LEU A 429 -7.08 -17.62 -16.94
N PRO A 430 -7.99 -16.67 -16.65
CA PRO A 430 -9.44 -16.93 -16.63
C PRO A 430 -10.03 -17.39 -17.97
N LYS A 431 -9.57 -16.82 -19.09
CA LYS A 431 -10.06 -17.17 -20.44
C LYS A 431 -9.87 -18.66 -20.75
N ALA A 432 -8.81 -19.27 -20.22
CA ALA A 432 -8.52 -20.70 -20.40
C ALA A 432 -9.55 -21.66 -19.76
N PHE A 433 -10.44 -21.16 -18.89
CA PHE A 433 -11.49 -21.94 -18.21
C PHE A 433 -12.92 -21.48 -18.56
N GLY A 434 -13.08 -20.28 -19.14
CA GLY A 434 -14.37 -19.73 -19.55
C GLY A 434 -15.34 -19.57 -18.37
N GLN A 435 -16.63 -19.78 -18.60
CA GLN A 435 -17.67 -19.67 -17.55
C GLN A 435 -17.70 -20.86 -16.56
N LYS A 436 -16.76 -21.83 -16.65
CA LYS A 436 -16.76 -22.99 -15.74
C LYS A 436 -16.38 -22.63 -14.31
N LEU A 437 -15.59 -21.57 -14.12
CA LEU A 437 -15.12 -21.10 -12.83
C LEU A 437 -15.32 -19.60 -12.74
N GLN A 438 -15.93 -19.13 -11.65
CA GLN A 438 -15.98 -17.71 -11.33
C GLN A 438 -14.67 -17.33 -10.63
N VAL A 439 -13.94 -16.37 -11.20
CA VAL A 439 -12.64 -15.93 -10.69
C VAL A 439 -12.83 -14.83 -9.65
N PHE A 440 -12.14 -14.98 -8.52
CA PHE A 440 -11.97 -13.97 -7.49
C PHE A 440 -10.49 -13.60 -7.38
N ILE A 441 -10.22 -12.31 -7.31
CA ILE A 441 -8.88 -11.75 -7.08
C ILE A 441 -9.05 -10.73 -5.96
N PRO A 442 -8.36 -10.87 -4.80
CA PRO A 442 -8.35 -9.84 -3.77
C PRO A 442 -7.84 -8.51 -4.32
N ASP A 443 -8.20 -7.40 -3.67
CA ASP A 443 -7.77 -6.05 -4.09
C ASP A 443 -6.24 -5.89 -4.13
N GLU A 444 -5.55 -6.56 -3.20
CA GLU A 444 -4.10 -6.58 -3.06
C GLU A 444 -3.58 -8.03 -3.07
N PRO A 445 -3.57 -8.72 -4.23
CA PRO A 445 -3.34 -10.17 -4.30
C PRO A 445 -1.92 -10.56 -3.86
N TRP A 446 -0.96 -9.65 -4.04
CA TRP A 446 0.44 -9.79 -3.61
C TRP A 446 0.64 -9.74 -2.09
N LEU A 447 -0.33 -9.20 -1.33
CA LEU A 447 -0.34 -9.16 0.15
C LEU A 447 -1.15 -10.30 0.78
N ALA A 448 -1.93 -11.06 -0.02
CA ALA A 448 -2.86 -12.06 0.50
C ALA A 448 -2.17 -13.15 1.34
N VAL A 449 -1.00 -13.63 0.90
CA VAL A 449 -0.14 -14.55 1.65
C VAL A 449 0.30 -13.93 2.99
N MET A 450 0.90 -12.75 2.94
CA MET A 450 1.45 -12.03 4.09
C MET A 450 0.39 -11.72 5.16
N ARG A 451 -0.76 -11.17 4.77
CA ARG A 451 -1.88 -10.88 5.68
C ARG A 451 -2.58 -12.16 6.13
N GLY A 452 -2.73 -13.13 5.24
CA GLY A 452 -3.24 -14.46 5.54
C GLY A 452 -2.44 -15.21 6.60
N ALA A 453 -1.12 -15.01 6.62
CA ALA A 453 -0.24 -15.60 7.61
C ALA A 453 -0.38 -14.94 8.99
N VAL A 454 -0.75 -13.66 9.07
CA VAL A 454 -1.18 -13.02 10.32
C VAL A 454 -2.48 -13.65 10.81
N LEU A 455 -3.50 -13.78 9.96
CA LEU A 455 -4.78 -14.42 10.30
C LEU A 455 -4.59 -15.87 10.80
N PHE A 456 -3.73 -16.64 10.12
CA PHE A 456 -3.35 -17.99 10.54
C PHE A 456 -2.61 -18.00 11.88
N GLY A 457 -1.69 -17.05 12.10
CA GLY A 457 -0.99 -16.90 13.37
C GLY A 457 -1.93 -16.56 14.53
N GLN A 458 -2.95 -15.74 14.28
CA GLN A 458 -4.00 -15.40 15.24
C GLN A 458 -4.91 -16.60 15.54
N ASN A 459 -5.40 -17.31 14.51
CA ASN A 459 -6.21 -18.51 14.66
C ASN A 459 -5.81 -19.63 13.68
N PRO A 460 -4.98 -20.61 14.10
CA PRO A 460 -4.57 -21.72 13.24
C PRO A 460 -5.67 -22.77 13.05
N THR A 461 -6.68 -22.83 13.93
CA THR A 461 -7.79 -23.81 13.88
C THR A 461 -8.73 -23.59 12.69
N VAL A 462 -8.58 -22.45 12.01
CA VAL A 462 -9.27 -22.15 10.75
C VAL A 462 -8.98 -23.19 9.65
N ILE A 463 -7.86 -23.89 9.72
CA ILE A 463 -7.58 -25.08 8.89
C ILE A 463 -7.97 -26.32 9.69
N GLN A 464 -9.09 -26.96 9.31
CA GLN A 464 -9.59 -28.16 9.99
C GLN A 464 -8.86 -29.43 9.57
N THR A 465 -8.68 -29.64 8.26
CA THR A 465 -8.11 -30.88 7.72
C THR A 465 -7.05 -30.62 6.67
N ARG A 466 -6.01 -31.46 6.67
CA ARG A 466 -4.92 -31.49 5.67
C ARG A 466 -4.84 -32.88 5.04
N ILE A 467 -4.42 -32.95 3.77
CA ILE A 467 -4.31 -34.23 3.03
C ILE A 467 -2.86 -34.72 3.03
N SER A 468 -2.65 -35.98 3.40
CA SER A 468 -1.30 -36.57 3.37
C SER A 468 -0.76 -36.69 1.94
N LYS A 469 0.46 -36.18 1.74
CA LYS A 469 1.18 -36.22 0.45
C LYS A 469 1.84 -37.56 0.12
N PHE A 470 2.02 -38.42 1.13
CA PHE A 470 2.77 -39.68 1.02
C PHE A 470 2.15 -40.74 1.92
N THR A 471 2.42 -42.00 1.63
CA THR A 471 2.17 -43.09 2.57
C THR A 471 3.31 -43.14 3.57
N TYR A 472 3.03 -43.01 4.87
CA TYR A 472 4.05 -43.03 5.92
C TYR A 472 4.03 -44.36 6.67
N GLY A 473 5.22 -44.84 7.03
CA GLY A 473 5.38 -46.14 7.66
C GLY A 473 6.69 -46.33 8.41
N THR A 474 6.80 -47.47 9.08
CA THR A 474 8.01 -47.93 9.76
C THR A 474 8.61 -49.15 9.07
N ASN A 475 9.91 -49.34 9.23
CA ASN A 475 10.58 -50.62 8.99
C ASN A 475 10.24 -51.59 10.12
N VAL A 476 9.73 -52.77 9.79
CA VAL A 476 9.52 -53.86 10.77
C VAL A 476 10.15 -55.17 10.32
N ILE A 477 10.40 -56.03 11.30
CA ILE A 477 10.77 -57.43 11.12
C ILE A 477 9.61 -58.26 11.70
N ARG A 478 9.03 -59.16 10.91
CA ARG A 478 7.93 -60.06 11.32
C ARG A 478 8.15 -61.46 10.76
N TYR A 479 7.40 -62.45 11.23
CA TYR A 479 7.50 -63.82 10.69
C TYR A 479 7.34 -63.85 9.16
N PHE A 480 8.14 -64.70 8.51
CA PHE A 480 8.16 -64.87 7.07
C PHE A 480 6.93 -65.67 6.61
N MET A 481 6.13 -65.11 5.72
CA MET A 481 4.92 -65.72 5.18
C MET A 481 5.22 -66.33 3.81
N THR A 482 5.32 -67.66 3.72
CA THR A 482 5.86 -68.38 2.54
C THR A 482 5.17 -68.05 1.20
N ASP A 483 3.85 -67.90 1.20
CA ASP A 483 3.08 -67.61 -0.02
C ASP A 483 2.95 -66.11 -0.34
N PHE A 484 3.50 -65.26 0.54
CA PHE A 484 3.44 -63.80 0.42
C PHE A 484 4.84 -63.23 0.19
N ASP A 485 5.73 -63.37 1.16
CA ASP A 485 7.00 -62.62 1.22
C ASP A 485 8.03 -63.05 0.17
N ASP A 486 8.73 -62.06 -0.39
CA ASP A 486 9.86 -62.30 -1.27
C ASP A 486 11.02 -62.95 -0.49
N PRO A 487 11.52 -64.13 -0.92
CA PRO A 487 12.66 -64.80 -0.29
C PRO A 487 13.92 -63.93 -0.13
N GLN A 488 14.13 -62.89 -0.94
CA GLN A 488 15.27 -61.96 -0.80
C GLN A 488 15.27 -61.21 0.55
N HIS A 489 14.10 -61.11 1.18
CA HIS A 489 13.91 -60.47 2.49
C HIS A 489 13.85 -61.48 3.65
N LYS A 490 14.05 -62.78 3.41
CA LYS A 490 14.13 -63.78 4.47
C LYS A 490 15.42 -63.61 5.30
N ILE A 491 15.30 -63.74 6.61
CA ILE A 491 16.39 -63.97 7.57
C ILE A 491 15.99 -65.09 8.53
N GLU A 492 16.96 -65.66 9.25
CA GLU A 492 16.70 -66.64 10.32
C GLU A 492 17.28 -66.09 11.63
N GLU A 493 16.42 -65.97 12.65
CA GLU A 493 16.80 -65.59 14.02
C GLU A 493 16.14 -66.56 15.00
N ASP A 494 16.88 -66.99 16.03
CA ASP A 494 16.48 -67.99 17.03
C ASP A 494 15.83 -69.28 16.45
N GLY A 495 16.25 -69.68 15.24
CA GLY A 495 15.74 -70.86 14.52
C GLY A 495 14.39 -70.67 13.82
N GLN A 496 13.87 -69.44 13.78
CA GLN A 496 12.61 -69.10 13.11
C GLN A 496 12.85 -68.20 11.88
N PRO A 497 12.05 -68.35 10.80
CA PRO A 497 12.18 -67.52 9.61
C PRO A 497 11.42 -66.19 9.77
N TYR A 498 12.13 -65.07 9.61
CA TYR A 498 11.56 -63.72 9.61
C TYR A 498 11.74 -63.04 8.25
N CYS A 499 10.83 -62.13 7.91
CA CYS A 499 10.99 -61.18 6.81
C CYS A 499 11.51 -59.85 7.37
N LYS A 500 12.69 -59.41 6.93
CA LYS A 500 13.19 -58.05 7.18
C LYS A 500 12.59 -57.06 6.18
N ASN A 501 12.82 -55.77 6.40
CA ASN A 501 12.48 -54.69 5.47
C ASN A 501 11.00 -54.53 5.10
N VAL A 502 10.08 -55.16 5.84
CA VAL A 502 8.64 -54.97 5.62
C VAL A 502 8.26 -53.51 5.90
N PHE A 503 7.51 -52.90 4.99
CA PHE A 503 6.92 -51.58 5.20
C PHE A 503 5.64 -51.74 6.03
N ASN A 504 5.61 -51.17 7.23
CA ASN A 504 4.45 -51.16 8.10
C ASN A 504 3.76 -49.79 8.02
N LYS A 505 2.59 -49.72 7.37
CA LYS A 505 1.86 -48.48 7.07
C LYS A 505 1.18 -47.90 8.31
N LEU A 506 1.47 -46.63 8.64
CA LEU A 506 0.77 -45.84 9.67
C LEU A 506 -0.26 -44.89 9.06
N ALA A 507 0.04 -44.31 7.90
CA ALA A 507 -0.80 -43.33 7.21
C ALA A 507 -0.69 -43.51 5.70
N GLU A 508 -1.76 -43.22 4.98
CA GLU A 508 -1.87 -43.44 3.53
C GLU A 508 -1.79 -42.14 2.72
N ILE A 509 -1.21 -42.18 1.52
CA ILE A 509 -1.26 -41.06 0.58
C ILE A 509 -2.72 -40.72 0.23
N GLY A 510 -3.09 -39.44 0.31
CA GLY A 510 -4.47 -38.98 0.09
C GLY A 510 -5.39 -39.12 1.31
N GLN A 511 -4.93 -39.72 2.42
CA GLN A 511 -5.69 -39.75 3.67
C GLN A 511 -5.84 -38.32 4.24
N SER A 512 -7.05 -37.99 4.69
CA SER A 512 -7.34 -36.73 5.38
C SER A 512 -7.06 -36.88 6.87
N PHE A 513 -6.51 -35.85 7.49
CA PHE A 513 -6.23 -35.79 8.92
C PHE A 513 -6.71 -34.48 9.52
N GLU A 514 -7.31 -34.54 10.71
CA GLU A 514 -7.67 -33.38 11.52
C GLU A 514 -6.46 -32.75 12.24
N LEU A 515 -6.59 -31.49 12.66
CA LEU A 515 -5.56 -30.75 13.41
C LEU A 515 -5.19 -31.46 14.72
N GLY A 516 -4.03 -32.12 14.74
CA GLY A 516 -3.52 -32.85 15.91
C GLY A 516 -3.83 -34.36 15.90
N GLU A 517 -4.55 -34.87 14.91
CA GLU A 517 -4.88 -36.29 14.79
C GLU A 517 -3.62 -37.17 14.81
N THR A 518 -3.63 -38.23 15.61
CA THR A 518 -2.45 -39.07 15.81
C THR A 518 -2.76 -40.53 15.49
N VAL A 519 -2.05 -41.08 14.51
CA VAL A 519 -2.05 -42.52 14.20
C VAL A 519 -0.88 -43.21 14.88
N PHE A 520 -1.01 -44.49 15.18
CA PHE A 520 0.03 -45.27 15.85
C PHE A 520 0.15 -46.68 15.27
N THR A 521 1.31 -47.29 15.50
CA THR A 521 1.54 -48.72 15.26
C THR A 521 2.44 -49.27 16.36
N GLU A 522 2.35 -50.58 16.58
CA GLU A 522 3.18 -51.31 17.53
C GLU A 522 4.31 -52.00 16.75
N VAL A 523 5.55 -51.85 17.22
CA VAL A 523 6.72 -52.53 16.69
C VAL A 523 7.27 -53.46 17.78
N PHE A 524 7.14 -54.77 17.56
CA PHE A 524 7.52 -55.80 18.53
C PHE A 524 9.02 -56.12 18.49
N ALA A 525 9.56 -56.59 19.62
CA ALA A 525 10.92 -57.11 19.70
C ALA A 525 11.07 -58.41 18.88
N HIS A 526 12.07 -58.46 18.00
CA HIS A 526 12.41 -59.69 17.25
C HIS A 526 13.44 -60.58 17.97
N ARG A 527 13.98 -60.15 19.12
CA ARG A 527 14.81 -60.97 20.02
C ARG A 527 14.50 -60.70 21.48
N ALA A 528 14.46 -61.77 22.28
CA ALA A 528 14.10 -61.71 23.70
C ALA A 528 15.09 -60.90 24.55
N ASP A 529 16.35 -60.78 24.10
CA ASP A 529 17.42 -60.04 24.78
C ASP A 529 17.56 -58.58 24.31
N MET A 530 16.79 -58.14 23.31
CA MET A 530 16.90 -56.79 22.73
C MET A 530 16.83 -55.70 23.82
N ARG A 531 17.86 -54.85 23.86
CA ARG A 531 18.00 -53.72 24.81
C ARG A 531 17.71 -52.34 24.22
N LYS A 532 17.79 -52.19 22.89
CA LYS A 532 17.45 -50.96 22.18
C LYS A 532 16.80 -51.33 20.85
N MET A 533 15.68 -50.72 20.51
CA MET A 533 14.99 -50.88 19.24
C MET A 533 15.27 -49.69 18.33
N LYS A 534 15.80 -49.96 17.12
CA LYS A 534 16.02 -48.93 16.10
C LYS A 534 14.83 -48.90 15.13
N VAL A 535 13.87 -48.02 15.39
CA VAL A 535 12.74 -47.77 14.49
C VAL A 535 13.18 -46.79 13.40
N ARG A 536 12.94 -47.13 12.13
CA ARG A 536 13.24 -46.28 10.97
C ARG A 536 11.94 -45.88 10.29
N LEU A 537 11.78 -44.59 10.00
CA LEU A 537 10.60 -44.00 9.38
C LEU A 537 10.81 -43.81 7.89
N PHE A 538 9.80 -44.18 7.11
CA PHE A 538 9.79 -44.09 5.67
C PHE A 538 8.54 -43.35 5.18
N LYS A 539 8.69 -42.64 4.07
CA LYS A 539 7.58 -42.20 3.22
C LYS A 539 7.58 -42.99 1.91
N SER A 540 6.43 -43.13 1.26
CA SER A 540 6.30 -43.67 -0.08
C SER A 540 5.40 -42.81 -0.97
N THR A 541 5.73 -42.72 -2.26
CA THR A 541 4.89 -42.15 -3.30
C THR A 541 3.76 -43.08 -3.74
N GLU A 542 3.79 -44.35 -3.34
CA GLU A 542 2.75 -45.34 -3.62
C GLU A 542 1.81 -45.53 -2.43
N LYS A 543 0.60 -46.02 -2.72
CA LYS A 543 -0.46 -46.23 -1.73
C LYS A 543 -0.17 -47.39 -0.77
N ASP A 544 0.31 -48.49 -1.33
CA ASP A 544 0.52 -49.76 -0.64
C ASP A 544 1.95 -50.28 -0.91
N PRO A 545 2.99 -49.55 -0.47
CA PRO A 545 4.37 -50.04 -0.54
C PRO A 545 4.52 -51.31 0.31
N ARG A 546 5.36 -52.24 -0.16
CA ARG A 546 5.48 -53.57 0.45
C ARG A 546 6.73 -53.68 1.32
N TYR A 547 7.85 -53.18 0.79
CA TYR A 547 9.14 -53.20 1.45
C TYR A 547 9.71 -51.79 1.50
N VAL A 548 10.43 -51.47 2.57
CA VAL A 548 11.12 -50.17 2.69
C VAL A 548 12.27 -50.00 1.67
N THR A 549 12.57 -51.05 0.93
CA THR A 549 13.52 -51.10 -0.20
C THR A 549 12.85 -50.91 -1.57
N ASP A 550 11.53 -50.78 -1.64
CA ASP A 550 10.82 -50.46 -2.87
C ASP A 550 11.25 -49.07 -3.38
N LYS A 551 11.31 -48.87 -4.71
CA LYS A 551 11.79 -47.62 -5.32
C LYS A 551 10.94 -46.40 -4.96
N SER A 552 9.69 -46.62 -4.55
CA SER A 552 8.77 -45.58 -4.08
C SER A 552 9.09 -45.11 -2.66
N CYS A 553 9.84 -45.89 -1.88
CA CYS A 553 10.16 -45.61 -0.49
C CYS A 553 11.41 -44.74 -0.30
N THR A 554 11.37 -43.81 0.66
CA THR A 554 12.52 -43.03 1.11
C THR A 554 12.54 -42.96 2.63
N GLN A 555 13.70 -43.24 3.26
CA GLN A 555 13.86 -43.10 4.70
C GLN A 555 13.90 -41.60 5.06
N ILE A 556 13.03 -41.17 5.97
CA ILE A 556 12.89 -39.77 6.41
C ILE A 556 13.39 -39.53 7.83
N GLY A 557 13.54 -40.59 8.62
CA GLY A 557 13.97 -40.47 10.01
C GLY A 557 14.33 -41.80 10.64
N GLN A 558 14.92 -41.74 11.83
CA GLN A 558 15.16 -42.88 12.70
C GLN A 558 15.06 -42.44 14.16
N MET A 559 14.61 -43.34 15.02
CA MET A 559 14.65 -43.20 16.47
C MET A 559 15.23 -44.48 17.09
N VAL A 560 15.81 -44.35 18.27
CA VAL A 560 16.29 -45.48 19.07
C VAL A 560 15.58 -45.41 20.41
N VAL A 561 14.77 -46.42 20.71
CA VAL A 561 13.98 -46.53 21.94
C VAL A 561 14.60 -47.61 22.81
N ASP A 562 14.77 -47.34 24.10
CA ASP A 562 15.34 -48.31 25.03
C ASP A 562 14.30 -49.36 25.42
N MET A 563 14.73 -50.62 25.42
CA MET A 563 13.90 -51.81 25.63
C MET A 563 14.36 -52.53 26.90
N PRO A 564 13.92 -52.07 28.10
CA PRO A 564 14.25 -52.75 29.35
C PRO A 564 13.66 -54.16 29.42
N GLY A 565 14.14 -54.96 30.37
CA GLY A 565 13.66 -56.33 30.60
C GLY A 565 14.12 -57.36 29.57
N PHE A 566 13.40 -58.48 29.49
CA PHE A 566 13.57 -59.57 28.52
C PHE A 566 12.18 -60.05 28.08
N GLY A 567 12.06 -60.57 26.86
CA GLY A 567 10.77 -61.01 26.29
C GLY A 567 10.60 -60.61 24.82
N MET A 568 9.72 -61.33 24.12
CA MET A 568 9.38 -61.11 22.69
C MET A 568 8.08 -60.32 22.53
N GLU A 569 7.23 -60.38 23.55
CA GLU A 569 5.98 -59.63 23.70
C GLU A 569 6.19 -58.11 23.82
N ARG A 570 7.40 -57.69 24.20
CA ARG A 570 7.76 -56.28 24.42
C ARG A 570 7.69 -55.48 23.13
N MET A 571 7.06 -54.31 23.15
CA MET A 571 6.86 -53.45 21.98
C MET A 571 7.28 -51.99 22.18
N VAL A 572 7.46 -51.30 21.04
CA VAL A 572 7.52 -49.83 20.95
C VAL A 572 6.26 -49.35 20.23
N THR A 573 5.49 -48.49 20.89
CA THR A 573 4.39 -47.77 20.25
C THR A 573 4.97 -46.58 19.51
N VAL A 574 4.88 -46.59 18.17
CA VAL A 574 5.34 -45.53 17.29
C VAL A 574 4.13 -44.74 16.81
N SER A 575 4.12 -43.43 17.04
CA SER A 575 3.01 -42.55 16.67
C SER A 575 3.42 -41.44 15.70
N LEU A 576 2.53 -41.07 14.79
CA LEU A 576 2.64 -39.92 13.90
C LEU A 576 1.44 -38.99 14.14
N CYS A 577 1.72 -37.77 14.57
CA CYS A 577 0.73 -36.71 14.70
C CYS A 577 0.73 -35.84 13.43
N PHE A 578 -0.46 -35.74 12.83
CA PHE A 578 -0.77 -35.02 11.60
C PHE A 578 -1.53 -33.72 11.90
N GLY A 579 -1.86 -32.96 10.85
CA GLY A 579 -2.69 -31.77 10.94
C GLY A 579 -1.96 -30.47 11.32
N LYS A 580 -0.72 -30.52 11.81
CA LYS A 580 0.21 -29.36 11.84
C LYS A 580 0.83 -29.12 10.44
N GLU A 581 1.65 -28.07 10.31
CA GLU A 581 2.37 -27.74 9.06
C GLU A 581 3.44 -28.79 8.70
N GLU A 582 3.83 -29.58 9.69
CA GLU A 582 4.84 -30.64 9.69
C GLU A 582 4.29 -31.86 10.43
N ILE A 583 4.76 -33.05 10.10
CA ILE A 583 4.38 -34.29 10.78
C ILE A 583 5.38 -34.56 11.91
N THR A 584 4.89 -34.81 13.12
CA THR A 584 5.75 -35.13 14.28
C THR A 584 5.64 -36.61 14.64
N CYS A 585 6.78 -37.27 14.91
CA CYS A 585 6.83 -38.68 15.29
C CYS A 585 7.41 -38.87 16.70
N SER A 586 6.88 -39.85 17.44
CA SER A 586 7.38 -40.28 18.75
C SER A 586 7.37 -41.80 18.88
N GLY A 587 8.21 -42.34 19.77
CA GLY A 587 8.24 -43.76 20.13
C GLY A 587 8.36 -43.93 21.63
N SER A 588 7.54 -44.78 22.22
CA SER A 588 7.51 -45.08 23.65
C SER A 588 7.51 -46.59 23.91
N ASN A 589 8.07 -47.00 25.05
CA ASN A 589 8.02 -48.38 25.55
C ASN A 589 6.91 -48.55 26.61
N GLU A 590 6.65 -49.79 27.01
CA GLU A 590 5.64 -50.15 28.02
C GLU A 590 5.85 -49.54 29.42
N SER A 591 7.06 -49.06 29.72
CA SER A 591 7.44 -48.49 31.03
C SER A 591 7.26 -46.96 31.13
N GLN A 592 6.61 -46.32 30.16
CA GLN A 592 6.39 -44.86 30.08
C GLN A 592 7.65 -43.96 30.07
N GLU A 593 8.86 -44.51 29.95
CA GLU A 593 10.05 -43.68 29.64
C GLU A 593 10.00 -43.23 28.18
N SER A 594 9.44 -42.04 27.98
CA SER A 594 9.24 -41.43 26.68
C SER A 594 10.48 -40.67 26.19
N VAL A 595 10.85 -40.87 24.92
CA VAL A 595 11.84 -40.02 24.23
C VAL A 595 11.08 -38.93 23.47
N HIS A 596 10.70 -37.87 24.18
CA HIS A 596 10.00 -36.72 23.61
C HIS A 596 10.92 -35.53 23.29
N LYS A 597 10.45 -34.69 22.37
CA LYS A 597 10.89 -33.30 22.16
C LYS A 597 9.64 -32.42 22.44
N ILE A 598 9.69 -31.56 23.46
CA ILE A 598 8.55 -31.16 24.34
C ILE A 598 7.91 -29.78 23.94
N ILE A 599 6.70 -29.40 24.40
CA ILE A 599 6.34 -28.41 25.50
C ILE A 599 4.78 -28.17 25.51
N SER A 600 4.10 -27.59 26.53
CA SER A 600 3.57 -28.12 27.83
C SER A 600 2.22 -27.41 28.23
N LYS A 601 1.20 -28.08 28.80
CA LYS A 601 -0.20 -27.55 29.06
C LYS A 601 -0.40 -26.89 30.42
N TRP A 602 -1.59 -26.30 30.64
CA TRP A 602 -2.59 -26.61 31.69
C TRP A 602 -3.91 -25.83 31.36
N SER A 603 -4.94 -25.77 32.23
CA SER A 603 -6.38 -25.64 31.83
C SER A 603 -7.30 -24.71 32.66
N GLY A 604 -8.37 -24.10 32.06
CA GLY A 604 -9.60 -23.71 32.82
C GLY A 604 -10.63 -22.68 32.24
N MET A 605 -11.88 -23.13 31.99
CA MET A 605 -13.23 -22.45 32.11
C MET A 605 -13.75 -21.27 31.21
N ALA A 606 -14.60 -21.64 30.22
CA ALA A 606 -16.02 -21.23 29.97
C ALA A 606 -16.58 -19.77 29.87
N CYS A 607 -17.05 -19.43 28.66
CA CYS A 607 -18.29 -18.70 28.23
C CYS A 607 -18.89 -17.48 28.97
N ALA A 608 -19.16 -16.39 28.23
CA ALA A 608 -20.52 -15.88 27.90
C ALA A 608 -20.50 -14.70 26.89
N SER A 609 -21.61 -14.47 26.18
CA SER A 609 -21.78 -13.46 25.11
C SER A 609 -22.98 -12.54 25.33
N SER A 610 -22.91 -11.25 24.95
CA SER A 610 -24.12 -10.49 24.50
C SER A 610 -23.88 -9.09 23.89
N VAL A 611 -24.36 -8.93 22.66
CA VAL A 611 -25.14 -7.77 22.12
C VAL A 611 -24.56 -6.34 22.16
N LEU A 612 -24.32 -5.78 20.97
CA LEU A 612 -24.28 -4.34 20.70
C LEU A 612 -25.62 -3.85 20.11
N GLY A 613 -26.10 -2.69 20.55
CA GLY A 613 -27.33 -2.06 20.06
C GLY A 613 -27.05 -1.07 18.92
N SER A 614 -27.90 -1.10 17.89
CA SER A 614 -27.85 -0.19 16.73
C SER A 614 -28.54 1.15 17.00
N PHE A 615 -27.91 2.26 16.60
CA PHE A 615 -28.59 3.54 16.42
C PHE A 615 -28.57 3.94 14.95
N SER A 616 -29.76 4.03 14.35
CA SER A 616 -29.97 4.50 12.97
C SER A 616 -30.16 6.02 12.94
N ASN A 617 -29.40 6.73 12.11
CA ASN A 617 -29.66 8.14 11.79
C ASN A 617 -30.30 8.29 10.41
N LEU A 618 -31.37 9.09 10.32
CA LEU A 618 -32.02 9.42 9.05
C LEU A 618 -31.24 10.50 8.31
N GLN A 619 -30.77 10.24 7.08
CA GLN A 619 -30.77 11.21 5.96
C GLN A 619 -30.25 10.69 4.59
N THR A 620 -29.94 9.40 4.43
CA THR A 620 -29.26 8.85 3.23
C THR A 620 -30.17 8.05 2.28
N GLU A 621 -31.37 8.54 1.93
CA GLU A 621 -32.21 7.85 0.93
C GLU A 621 -31.49 7.70 -0.42
N GLY A 622 -31.17 6.44 -0.75
CA GLY A 622 -30.55 6.03 -2.02
C GLY A 622 -29.04 6.24 -2.15
N ILE A 623 -28.31 6.67 -1.11
CA ILE A 623 -26.83 6.69 -1.15
C ILE A 623 -26.31 5.31 -0.72
N GLN A 624 -25.39 4.74 -1.50
CA GLN A 624 -24.79 3.43 -1.25
C GLN A 624 -23.26 3.51 -1.08
N LEU A 625 -22.63 4.51 -1.71
CA LEU A 625 -21.18 4.68 -1.77
C LEU A 625 -20.84 6.15 -1.52
N VAL A 626 -19.86 6.42 -0.67
CA VAL A 626 -19.25 7.75 -0.52
C VAL A 626 -17.84 7.70 -1.10
N VAL A 627 -17.52 8.69 -1.93
CA VAL A 627 -16.26 8.82 -2.66
C VAL A 627 -15.64 10.18 -2.36
N ALA A 628 -14.38 10.20 -1.94
CA ALA A 628 -13.58 11.41 -1.89
C ALA A 628 -12.71 11.55 -3.14
N LEU A 629 -12.72 12.74 -3.73
CA LEU A 629 -11.81 13.19 -4.79
C LEU A 629 -10.91 14.28 -4.22
N ASP A 630 -9.65 13.95 -3.97
CA ASP A 630 -8.63 14.91 -3.58
C ASP A 630 -7.86 15.35 -4.82
N VAL A 631 -8.10 16.59 -5.29
CA VAL A 631 -7.27 17.22 -6.33
C VAL A 631 -6.27 18.11 -5.60
N GLY A 632 -5.16 17.54 -5.12
CA GLY A 632 -4.11 18.26 -4.40
C GLY A 632 -3.22 19.08 -5.34
N THR A 633 -2.33 19.93 -4.79
CA THR A 633 -1.48 20.82 -5.62
C THR A 633 -0.44 20.06 -6.42
N THR A 634 0.24 19.08 -5.80
CA THR A 634 1.26 18.25 -6.47
C THR A 634 0.75 16.88 -6.86
N HIS A 635 -0.18 16.31 -6.07
CA HIS A 635 -0.73 14.97 -6.29
C HIS A 635 -2.24 14.94 -5.99
N ALA A 636 -2.98 14.14 -6.75
CA ALA A 636 -4.40 13.88 -6.61
C ALA A 636 -4.68 12.40 -6.28
N GLY A 637 -5.78 12.11 -5.59
CA GLY A 637 -6.16 10.76 -5.19
C GLY A 637 -7.66 10.55 -5.07
N ILE A 638 -8.05 9.28 -4.98
CA ILE A 638 -9.46 8.87 -4.82
C ILE A 638 -9.52 7.93 -3.63
N ALA A 639 -10.47 8.16 -2.72
CA ALA A 639 -10.82 7.21 -1.67
C ALA A 639 -12.33 6.93 -1.70
N TRP A 640 -12.76 5.77 -1.23
CA TRP A 640 -14.18 5.44 -1.12
C TRP A 640 -14.47 4.42 -0.01
N SER A 641 -15.71 4.44 0.49
CA SER A 641 -16.25 3.39 1.35
C SER A 641 -17.76 3.27 1.13
N LEU A 642 -18.27 2.05 1.26
CA LEU A 642 -19.71 1.77 1.18
C LEU A 642 -20.38 2.14 2.49
N CYS A 643 -21.59 2.70 2.43
CA CYS A 643 -22.31 3.13 3.64
C CYS A 643 -22.52 1.98 4.64
N SER A 644 -22.82 0.77 4.13
CA SER A 644 -23.01 -0.44 4.96
C SER A 644 -21.73 -1.01 5.57
N ASP A 645 -20.56 -0.72 4.97
CA ASP A 645 -19.26 -1.08 5.55
C ASP A 645 -18.85 -0.05 6.61
N PHE A 646 -19.07 1.25 6.34
CA PHE A 646 -18.70 2.34 7.24
C PHE A 646 -19.38 2.27 8.61
N GLU A 647 -20.66 1.86 8.67
CA GLU A 647 -21.38 1.66 9.93
C GLU A 647 -20.73 0.63 10.87
N LYS A 648 -19.99 -0.34 10.30
CA LYS A 648 -19.35 -1.44 11.04
C LYS A 648 -17.85 -1.21 11.25
N TYR A 649 -17.21 -0.60 10.25
CA TYR A 649 -15.75 -0.48 10.15
C TYR A 649 -15.37 0.92 9.64
N PRO A 650 -15.47 1.99 10.46
CA PRO A 650 -15.26 3.37 10.00
C PRO A 650 -13.90 3.65 9.36
N LEU A 651 -12.83 2.95 9.79
CA LEU A 651 -11.50 3.08 9.19
C LEU A 651 -11.33 2.31 7.87
N ARG A 652 -12.27 1.44 7.49
CA ARG A 652 -12.17 0.60 6.28
C ARG A 652 -12.54 1.42 5.03
N ILE A 653 -11.57 2.21 4.59
CA ILE A 653 -11.69 3.12 3.46
C ILE A 653 -10.67 2.72 2.40
N THR A 654 -11.17 2.38 1.22
CA THR A 654 -10.36 1.96 0.07
C THR A 654 -9.76 3.19 -0.60
N SER A 655 -8.44 3.21 -0.82
CA SER A 655 -7.77 4.22 -1.65
C SER A 655 -7.45 3.63 -3.02
N LEU A 656 -7.79 4.34 -4.10
CA LEU A 656 -7.55 3.86 -5.46
C LEU A 656 -6.05 3.87 -5.78
N GLN A 657 -5.59 2.80 -6.43
CA GLN A 657 -4.21 2.63 -6.86
C GLN A 657 -4.00 3.12 -8.30
N TRP A 658 -2.94 3.89 -8.49
CA TRP A 658 -2.50 4.50 -9.75
C TRP A 658 -1.23 3.82 -10.24
N PRO A 659 -1.15 3.33 -11.49
CA PRO A 659 0.11 2.85 -12.04
C PRO A 659 1.11 4.01 -12.08
N THR A 660 2.38 3.78 -11.69
CA THR A 660 3.41 4.82 -11.77
C THR A 660 4.27 4.67 -13.02
N ASN A 661 4.91 5.77 -13.42
CA ASN A 661 5.89 5.80 -14.53
C ASN A 661 7.22 5.10 -14.18
N VAL A 662 7.25 4.29 -13.12
CA VAL A 662 8.47 3.84 -12.43
C VAL A 662 8.44 2.34 -12.28
N GLY A 663 8.47 1.70 -13.44
CA GLY A 663 8.26 0.28 -13.53
C GLY A 663 6.80 -0.09 -13.26
N ALA A 664 6.23 -0.84 -14.20
CA ALA A 664 4.82 -1.21 -14.25
C ALA A 664 4.35 -2.18 -13.11
N ALA A 665 5.20 -2.41 -12.11
CA ALA A 665 4.95 -3.13 -10.87
C ALA A 665 4.55 -2.22 -9.70
N GLN A 666 4.65 -0.90 -9.84
CA GLN A 666 4.42 0.04 -8.75
C GLN A 666 3.09 0.74 -8.88
N THR A 667 2.33 0.73 -7.79
CA THR A 667 1.09 1.50 -7.66
C THR A 667 1.18 2.50 -6.52
N ALA A 668 0.79 3.73 -6.78
CA ALA A 668 0.68 4.80 -5.80
C ALA A 668 -0.78 5.00 -5.36
N TYR A 669 -1.03 5.44 -4.13
CA TYR A 669 -2.39 5.86 -3.69
C TYR A 669 -2.77 7.28 -4.15
N LYS A 670 -1.81 8.05 -4.70
CA LYS A 670 -2.02 9.31 -5.41
C LYS A 670 -1.18 9.37 -6.68
N THR A 671 -1.67 10.09 -7.68
CA THR A 671 -0.99 10.39 -8.95
C THR A 671 -0.60 11.87 -9.00
N PRO A 672 0.41 12.31 -9.76
CA PRO A 672 0.70 13.74 -9.94
C PRO A 672 -0.50 14.55 -10.45
N SER A 673 -0.60 15.81 -10.02
CA SER A 673 -1.66 16.74 -10.45
C SER A 673 -1.27 17.43 -11.76
N VAL A 674 -1.27 16.66 -12.85
CA VAL A 674 -0.78 17.07 -14.17
C VAL A 674 -1.73 16.61 -15.28
N LEU A 675 -2.06 17.50 -16.22
CA LEU A 675 -3.03 17.26 -17.29
C LEU A 675 -2.37 17.45 -18.65
N LEU A 676 -2.55 16.47 -19.54
CA LEU A 676 -2.17 16.56 -20.95
C LEU A 676 -3.42 16.66 -21.83
N VAL A 677 -3.44 17.67 -22.70
CA VAL A 677 -4.48 17.87 -23.72
C VAL A 677 -3.85 18.13 -25.08
N LYS A 678 -4.61 17.97 -26.16
CA LYS A 678 -4.22 18.49 -27.49
C LYS A 678 -4.49 20.00 -27.58
N SER A 679 -3.88 20.66 -28.56
CA SER A 679 -4.04 22.10 -28.80
C SER A 679 -5.47 22.56 -29.12
N ASN A 680 -6.35 21.63 -29.52
CA ASN A 680 -7.80 21.86 -29.69
C ASN A 680 -8.62 21.74 -28.38
N GLY A 681 -7.97 21.47 -27.24
CA GLY A 681 -8.61 21.25 -25.94
C GLY A 681 -9.08 19.82 -25.66
N GLU A 682 -8.81 18.86 -26.55
CA GLU A 682 -9.20 17.46 -26.35
C GLU A 682 -8.36 16.80 -25.25
N PHE A 683 -9.00 16.09 -24.32
CA PHE A 683 -8.34 15.33 -23.26
C PHE A 683 -7.43 14.23 -23.82
N VAL A 684 -6.21 14.09 -23.30
CA VAL A 684 -5.26 13.06 -23.74
C VAL A 684 -4.88 12.11 -22.62
N ALA A 685 -4.56 12.64 -21.43
CA ALA A 685 -4.18 11.87 -20.24
C ALA A 685 -4.18 12.76 -18.99
N PHE A 686 -4.18 12.14 -17.80
CA PHE A 686 -3.99 12.79 -16.51
C PHE A 686 -3.04 11.97 -15.65
N GLY A 687 -2.24 12.64 -14.82
CA GLY A 687 -1.40 11.98 -13.84
C GLY A 687 -0.13 11.38 -14.42
N TYR A 688 0.25 10.21 -13.90
CA TYR A 688 1.40 9.45 -14.40
C TYR A 688 1.34 9.27 -15.92
N ASP A 689 0.21 8.80 -16.46
CA ASP A 689 -0.06 8.67 -17.91
C ASP A 689 0.20 9.97 -18.70
N ALA A 690 -0.09 11.14 -18.10
CA ALA A 690 0.12 12.44 -18.76
C ALA A 690 1.61 12.83 -18.81
N GLU A 691 2.34 12.59 -17.73
CA GLU A 691 3.78 12.78 -17.72
C GLU A 691 4.52 11.82 -18.65
N GLU A 692 4.18 10.52 -18.63
CA GLU A 692 4.82 9.52 -19.51
C GLU A 692 4.58 9.88 -20.98
N LYS A 693 3.33 10.13 -21.35
CA LYS A 693 2.96 10.46 -22.72
C LYS A 693 3.51 11.82 -23.18
N TYR A 694 3.61 12.81 -22.29
CA TYR A 694 4.30 14.07 -22.61
C TYR A 694 5.82 13.86 -22.76
N SER A 695 6.45 13.02 -21.92
CA SER A 695 7.84 12.61 -22.10
C SER A 695 8.06 11.87 -23.42
N GLU A 696 7.18 10.95 -23.82
CA GLU A 696 7.22 10.28 -25.14
C GLU A 696 7.08 11.26 -26.30
N LEU A 697 6.14 12.21 -26.21
CA LEU A 697 5.93 13.23 -27.23
C LEU A 697 7.09 14.22 -27.32
N ALA A 698 7.71 14.58 -26.19
CA ALA A 698 8.96 15.31 -26.16
C ALA A 698 10.12 14.48 -26.75
N ASN A 699 10.12 13.17 -26.52
CA ASN A 699 11.12 12.25 -27.06
C ASN A 699 11.03 12.03 -28.58
N ASP A 700 9.86 12.31 -29.18
CA ASP A 700 9.61 12.28 -30.63
C ASP A 700 9.60 13.67 -31.29
N ASP A 701 9.91 14.75 -30.54
CA ASP A 701 9.75 16.16 -30.97
C ASP A 701 8.33 16.49 -31.49
N ALA A 702 7.34 15.71 -31.05
CA ALA A 702 5.94 15.73 -31.48
C ALA A 702 5.00 16.42 -30.46
N HIS A 703 5.57 17.02 -29.40
CA HIS A 703 4.83 17.64 -28.30
C HIS A 703 4.15 18.97 -28.67
N TYR A 704 4.58 19.66 -29.74
CA TYR A 704 4.02 20.97 -30.14
C TYR A 704 2.51 21.00 -30.44
N GLY A 705 1.87 19.85 -30.61
CA GLY A 705 0.42 19.71 -30.75
C GLY A 705 -0.35 19.56 -29.42
N TYR A 706 0.33 19.68 -28.28
CA TYR A 706 -0.18 19.33 -26.96
C TYR A 706 0.17 20.38 -25.92
N TYR A 707 -0.72 20.61 -24.94
CA TYR A 707 -0.51 21.52 -23.80
C TYR A 707 -0.41 20.70 -22.52
N PHE A 708 0.54 21.05 -21.65
CA PHE A 708 0.89 20.27 -20.46
C PHE A 708 0.77 21.11 -19.19
N PHE A 709 -0.39 21.00 -18.53
CA PHE A 709 -0.75 21.80 -17.38
C PHE A 709 -0.33 21.11 -16.08
N LYS A 710 0.55 21.75 -15.32
CA LYS A 710 0.92 21.38 -13.94
C LYS A 710 0.81 22.58 -13.01
N ASP A 711 0.80 22.35 -11.70
CA ASP A 711 0.80 23.38 -10.64
C ASP A 711 -0.43 24.33 -10.62
N PHE A 712 -1.42 24.11 -11.49
CA PHE A 712 -2.60 24.97 -11.71
C PHE A 712 -3.45 25.25 -10.46
N LYS A 713 -3.42 24.38 -9.43
CA LYS A 713 -4.19 24.59 -8.18
C LYS A 713 -3.78 25.88 -7.44
N MET A 714 -2.54 26.35 -7.60
CA MET A 714 -2.09 27.59 -6.96
C MET A 714 -2.78 28.84 -7.52
N ALA A 715 -3.24 28.82 -8.78
CA ALA A 715 -3.99 29.94 -9.35
C ALA A 715 -5.29 30.24 -8.58
N LEU A 716 -5.88 29.25 -7.90
CA LEU A 716 -7.06 29.45 -7.04
C LEU A 716 -6.73 30.05 -5.67
N TYR A 717 -5.46 30.05 -5.25
CA TYR A 717 -4.98 30.70 -4.03
C TYR A 717 -4.48 32.12 -4.32
N GLU A 718 -3.71 32.29 -5.40
CA GLU A 718 -3.01 33.53 -5.75
C GLU A 718 -3.94 34.63 -6.29
N ASN A 719 -5.14 34.29 -6.77
CA ASN A 719 -6.09 35.23 -7.35
C ASN A 719 -7.25 35.56 -6.40
N GLU A 720 -7.24 36.74 -5.78
CA GLU A 720 -8.36 37.21 -4.95
C GLU A 720 -9.65 37.47 -5.77
N LYS A 721 -9.52 37.83 -7.05
CA LYS A 721 -10.63 38.15 -7.97
C LYS A 721 -10.79 37.06 -9.04
N LEU A 722 -11.01 35.82 -8.60
CA LEU A 722 -11.31 34.69 -9.49
C LEU A 722 -12.57 34.94 -10.31
N ARG A 723 -12.46 34.85 -11.64
CA ARG A 723 -13.57 34.94 -12.60
C ARG A 723 -13.87 33.56 -13.19
N SER A 724 -15.08 33.37 -13.68
CA SER A 724 -15.53 32.09 -14.26
C SER A 724 -14.74 31.63 -15.50
N ASP A 725 -14.08 32.57 -16.18
CA ASP A 725 -13.30 32.39 -17.40
C ASP A 725 -11.77 32.42 -17.18
N HIS A 726 -11.31 32.44 -15.93
CA HIS A 726 -9.90 32.63 -15.57
C HIS A 726 -8.98 31.64 -16.29
N LEU A 727 -8.03 32.17 -17.06
CA LEU A 727 -7.06 31.40 -17.84
C LEU A 727 -5.85 31.04 -16.99
N PHE A 728 -5.44 29.78 -17.03
CA PHE A 728 -4.14 29.32 -16.58
C PHE A 728 -3.22 29.12 -17.78
N VAL A 729 -1.93 29.41 -17.61
CA VAL A 729 -0.92 29.35 -18.67
C VAL A 729 0.13 28.30 -18.30
N ASP A 730 0.43 27.38 -19.23
CA ASP A 730 1.45 26.36 -19.02
C ASP A 730 2.89 26.92 -19.15
N ALA A 731 3.88 26.04 -18.94
CA ALA A 731 5.29 26.42 -19.00
C ALA A 731 5.78 26.83 -20.41
N GLU A 732 4.99 26.58 -21.46
CA GLU A 732 5.28 26.93 -22.85
C GLU A 732 4.49 28.16 -23.33
N GLY A 733 3.63 28.72 -22.48
CA GLY A 733 2.81 29.90 -22.79
C GLY A 733 1.41 29.58 -23.32
N HIS A 734 0.99 28.31 -23.34
CA HIS A 734 -0.35 27.92 -23.80
C HIS A 734 -1.40 28.22 -22.72
N ALA A 735 -2.48 28.90 -23.11
CA ALA A 735 -3.56 29.28 -22.19
C ALA A 735 -4.79 28.35 -22.34
N MET A 736 -5.34 27.91 -21.21
CA MET A 736 -6.63 27.22 -21.12
C MET A 736 -7.44 27.77 -19.94
N LYS A 737 -8.78 27.74 -20.01
CA LYS A 737 -9.60 28.06 -18.84
C LYS A 737 -9.30 27.09 -17.70
N THR A 738 -8.96 27.62 -16.54
CA THR A 738 -8.63 26.85 -15.34
C THR A 738 -9.78 25.91 -14.95
N LYS A 739 -11.03 26.32 -15.20
CA LYS A 739 -12.24 25.53 -14.96
C LYS A 739 -12.32 24.29 -15.84
N ASP A 740 -11.85 24.38 -17.09
CA ASP A 740 -11.83 23.25 -18.02
C ASP A 740 -10.73 22.26 -17.61
N ILE A 741 -9.56 22.74 -17.16
CA ILE A 741 -8.48 21.92 -16.58
C ILE A 741 -9.02 21.07 -15.42
N PHE A 742 -9.63 21.71 -14.40
CA PHE A 742 -10.24 20.96 -13.29
C PHE A 742 -11.40 20.06 -13.74
N GLY A 743 -12.23 20.50 -14.68
CA GLY A 743 -13.33 19.73 -15.23
C GLY A 743 -12.88 18.46 -15.96
N HIS A 744 -11.75 18.50 -16.69
CA HIS A 744 -11.13 17.32 -17.29
C HIS A 744 -10.64 16.34 -16.22
N ILE A 745 -9.92 16.83 -15.21
CA ILE A 745 -9.34 16.03 -14.14
C ILE A 745 -10.42 15.31 -13.33
N ILE A 746 -11.42 16.05 -12.84
CA ILE A 746 -12.51 15.49 -12.03
C ILE A 746 -13.32 14.47 -12.84
N ARG A 747 -13.56 14.73 -14.14
CA ARG A 747 -14.27 13.79 -15.03
C ARG A 747 -13.47 12.51 -15.26
N TYR A 748 -12.16 12.61 -15.44
CA TYR A 748 -11.27 11.45 -15.56
C TYR A 748 -11.21 10.63 -14.26
N MET A 749 -11.02 11.29 -13.12
CA MET A 749 -11.02 10.64 -11.79
C MET A 749 -12.35 9.92 -11.51
N LYS A 750 -13.48 10.59 -11.78
CA LYS A 750 -14.83 10.01 -11.71
C LYS A 750 -14.93 8.75 -12.56
N GLN A 751 -14.58 8.84 -13.85
CA GLN A 751 -14.67 7.72 -14.79
C GLN A 751 -13.76 6.55 -14.39
N ARG A 752 -12.51 6.85 -13.98
CA ARG A 752 -11.52 5.87 -13.54
C ARG A 752 -12.03 5.05 -12.35
N LEU A 753 -12.68 5.68 -11.37
CA LEU A 753 -13.32 4.96 -10.27
C LEU A 753 -14.49 4.10 -10.76
N LEU A 754 -15.37 4.62 -11.62
CA LEU A 754 -16.51 3.86 -12.14
C LEU A 754 -16.06 2.60 -12.90
N ASP A 755 -14.92 2.64 -13.58
CA ASP A 755 -14.36 1.48 -14.28
C ASP A 755 -13.59 0.51 -13.36
N ASP A 756 -12.92 1.02 -12.32
CA ASP A 756 -12.37 0.19 -11.23
C ASP A 756 -13.48 -0.57 -10.47
N LEU A 757 -14.56 0.11 -10.12
CA LEU A 757 -15.73 -0.49 -9.47
C LEU A 757 -16.34 -1.62 -10.32
N LYS A 758 -16.54 -1.40 -11.63
CA LYS A 758 -16.99 -2.46 -12.56
C LYS A 758 -16.01 -3.64 -12.58
N THR A 759 -14.71 -3.37 -12.63
CA THR A 759 -13.65 -4.40 -12.67
C THR A 759 -13.64 -5.26 -11.40
N ARG A 760 -13.96 -4.67 -10.24
CA ARG A 760 -14.15 -5.37 -8.96
C ARG A 760 -15.51 -6.07 -8.81
N GLY A 761 -16.38 -6.02 -9.83
CA GLY A 761 -17.73 -6.57 -9.78
C GLY A 761 -18.71 -5.78 -8.89
N ASN A 762 -18.40 -4.53 -8.57
CA ASN A 762 -19.31 -3.64 -7.85
C ASN A 762 -20.37 -3.09 -8.83
N THR A 763 -21.64 -3.11 -8.41
CA THR A 763 -22.82 -2.81 -9.23
C THR A 763 -23.61 -1.61 -8.68
N VAL A 764 -23.01 -0.79 -7.80
CA VAL A 764 -23.56 0.51 -7.40
C VAL A 764 -23.75 1.41 -8.64
N LYS A 765 -24.93 2.01 -8.77
CA LYS A 765 -25.24 2.99 -9.82
C LYS A 765 -24.63 4.34 -9.50
N GLU A 766 -24.22 5.10 -10.52
CA GLU A 766 -23.65 6.44 -10.34
C GLU A 766 -24.57 7.39 -9.54
N ASP A 767 -25.88 7.33 -9.79
CA ASP A 767 -26.90 8.10 -9.06
C ASP A 767 -26.99 7.78 -7.56
N ASN A 768 -26.37 6.69 -7.10
CA ASN A 768 -26.31 6.26 -5.70
C ASN A 768 -24.96 6.58 -5.03
N ILE A 769 -24.07 7.30 -5.74
CA ILE A 769 -22.76 7.72 -5.23
C ILE A 769 -22.85 9.16 -4.71
N LEU A 770 -22.32 9.40 -3.51
CA LEU A 770 -22.02 10.74 -3.00
C LEU A 770 -20.55 11.06 -3.27
N TRP A 771 -20.29 12.17 -3.96
CA TRP A 771 -18.94 12.63 -4.31
C TRP A 771 -18.55 13.81 -3.42
N VAL A 772 -17.44 13.68 -2.70
CA VAL A 772 -16.87 14.68 -1.79
C VAL A 772 -15.58 15.18 -2.42
N VAL A 773 -15.49 16.46 -2.81
CA VAL A 773 -14.26 17.06 -3.34
C VAL A 773 -13.55 17.82 -2.22
N THR A 774 -12.26 17.54 -1.98
CA THR A 774 -11.52 18.26 -0.93
C THR A 774 -11.01 19.62 -1.42
N VAL A 775 -11.05 20.62 -0.53
CA VAL A 775 -10.55 21.97 -0.78
C VAL A 775 -9.78 22.53 0.43
N PRO A 776 -8.71 23.32 0.24
CA PRO A 776 -7.98 23.93 1.35
C PRO A 776 -8.89 24.81 2.22
N ALA A 777 -8.67 24.80 3.53
CA ALA A 777 -9.46 25.60 4.46
C ALA A 777 -9.21 27.11 4.28
N ILE A 778 -7.96 27.48 3.95
CA ILE A 778 -7.55 28.88 3.77
C ILE A 778 -8.06 29.53 2.47
N TRP A 779 -8.69 28.77 1.58
CA TRP A 779 -9.29 29.32 0.36
C TRP A 779 -10.48 30.23 0.64
N ASN A 780 -10.56 31.30 -0.14
CA ASN A 780 -11.74 32.19 -0.16
C ASN A 780 -12.94 31.46 -0.77
N ASP A 781 -14.14 31.99 -0.54
CA ASP A 781 -15.37 31.30 -0.93
C ASP A 781 -15.56 31.26 -2.47
N GLY A 782 -14.93 32.18 -3.21
CA GLY A 782 -14.89 32.16 -4.67
C GLY A 782 -14.10 30.97 -5.22
N ALA A 783 -12.96 30.64 -4.63
CA ALA A 783 -12.18 29.44 -4.98
C ALA A 783 -12.93 28.13 -4.66
N LYS A 784 -13.71 28.11 -3.56
CA LYS A 784 -14.58 26.97 -3.20
C LYS A 784 -15.73 26.81 -4.19
N GLN A 785 -16.42 27.90 -4.54
CA GLN A 785 -17.43 27.92 -5.60
C GLN A 785 -16.83 27.46 -6.94
N PHE A 786 -15.63 27.93 -7.30
CA PHE A 786 -14.94 27.56 -8.54
C PHE A 786 -14.76 26.04 -8.66
N MET A 787 -14.28 25.38 -7.60
CA MET A 787 -14.16 23.93 -7.57
C MET A 787 -15.51 23.21 -7.64
N ARG A 788 -16.53 23.72 -6.95
CA ARG A 788 -17.90 23.17 -7.07
C ARG A 788 -18.36 23.21 -8.51
N GLU A 789 -18.25 24.36 -9.17
CA GLU A 789 -18.68 24.52 -10.56
C GLU A 789 -17.84 23.69 -11.55
N ALA A 790 -16.56 23.46 -11.28
CA ALA A 790 -15.72 22.54 -12.06
C ALA A 790 -16.17 21.08 -11.90
N ALA A 791 -16.55 20.66 -10.68
CA ALA A 791 -17.10 19.33 -10.41
C ALA A 791 -18.49 19.13 -11.06
N LEU A 792 -19.34 20.16 -11.06
CA LEU A 792 -20.60 20.14 -11.79
C LEU A 792 -20.36 20.05 -13.31
N ALA A 793 -19.41 20.80 -13.86
CA ALA A 793 -19.02 20.73 -15.28
C ALA A 793 -18.38 19.38 -15.66
N ALA A 794 -17.72 18.70 -14.72
CA ALA A 794 -17.26 17.32 -14.87
C ALA A 794 -18.40 16.28 -14.94
N GLY A 795 -19.64 16.70 -14.66
CA GLY A 795 -20.84 15.85 -14.71
C GLY A 795 -21.17 15.17 -13.38
N ILE A 796 -20.77 15.73 -12.24
CA ILE A 796 -21.27 15.31 -10.93
C ILE A 796 -22.59 16.05 -10.66
N SER A 797 -23.64 15.33 -10.23
CA SER A 797 -24.95 15.92 -9.93
C SER A 797 -24.88 16.80 -8.68
N GLU A 798 -25.51 17.98 -8.70
CA GLU A 798 -25.51 18.93 -7.57
C GLU A 798 -26.11 18.32 -6.28
N LYS A 799 -27.06 17.39 -6.42
CA LYS A 799 -27.64 16.63 -5.28
C LYS A 799 -26.71 15.57 -4.69
N ARG A 800 -25.64 15.22 -5.41
CA ARG A 800 -24.65 14.18 -5.09
C ARG A 800 -23.23 14.72 -4.95
N LEU A 801 -23.07 16.04 -4.94
CA LEU A 801 -21.81 16.73 -4.71
C LEU A 801 -21.75 17.27 -3.28
N ARG A 802 -20.59 17.10 -2.67
CA ARG A 802 -20.15 17.69 -1.41
C ARG A 802 -18.72 18.24 -1.53
N LEU A 803 -18.35 19.18 -0.69
CA LEU A 803 -17.02 19.74 -0.48
C LEU A 803 -16.59 19.51 0.97
N ALA A 804 -15.39 18.97 1.18
CA ALA A 804 -14.80 18.83 2.52
C ALA A 804 -13.57 19.74 2.66
N LEU A 805 -13.39 20.39 3.82
CA LEU A 805 -12.18 21.16 4.08
C LEU A 805 -11.03 20.20 4.41
N GLU A 806 -9.89 20.33 3.75
CA GLU A 806 -8.74 19.40 3.83
C GLU A 806 -8.31 19.07 5.29
N PRO A 807 -8.01 20.05 6.18
CA PRO A 807 -7.66 19.77 7.57
C PRO A 807 -8.86 19.36 8.46
N GLU A 808 -10.10 19.65 8.06
CA GLU A 808 -11.30 19.17 8.76
C GLU A 808 -11.48 17.66 8.54
N ALA A 809 -11.43 17.23 7.28
CA ALA A 809 -11.42 15.83 6.89
C ALA A 809 -10.28 15.07 7.61
N ALA A 810 -9.04 15.55 7.50
CA ALA A 810 -7.89 14.89 8.12
C ALA A 810 -8.00 14.78 9.66
N SER A 811 -8.66 15.74 10.30
CA SER A 811 -8.99 15.69 11.73
C SER A 811 -9.95 14.56 12.08
N ILE A 812 -11.00 14.36 11.28
CA ILE A 812 -12.00 13.30 11.49
C ILE A 812 -11.30 11.94 11.43
N TYR A 813 -10.50 11.70 10.39
CA TYR A 813 -9.74 10.47 10.23
C TYR A 813 -8.75 10.22 11.38
N THR A 814 -8.01 11.25 11.78
CA THR A 814 -7.04 11.13 12.88
C THR A 814 -7.71 10.82 14.21
N ARG A 815 -8.87 11.41 14.48
CA ARG A 815 -9.68 11.11 15.67
C ARG A 815 -10.13 9.65 15.69
N GLU A 816 -10.70 9.15 14.59
CA GLU A 816 -11.20 7.76 14.56
C GLU A 816 -10.06 6.75 14.78
N ILE A 817 -8.84 6.98 14.24
CA ILE A 817 -7.65 6.17 14.56
C ILE A 817 -7.39 6.12 16.07
N LEU A 818 -7.47 7.27 16.73
CA LEU A 818 -7.04 7.41 18.12
C LEU A 818 -8.12 6.98 19.12
N LEU A 819 -9.41 7.13 18.79
CA LEU A 819 -10.51 6.48 19.50
C LEU A 819 -10.43 4.95 19.43
N GLU A 820 -9.99 4.40 18.29
CA GLU A 820 -9.80 2.96 18.19
C GLU A 820 -8.62 2.49 19.07
N ARG A 821 -7.49 3.19 19.04
CA ARG A 821 -6.30 2.89 19.89
C ARG A 821 -6.56 3.06 21.39
N SER A 822 -7.37 4.03 21.81
CA SER A 822 -7.70 4.20 23.23
C SER A 822 -8.68 3.15 23.76
N SER A 823 -9.42 2.47 22.88
CA SER A 823 -10.30 1.35 23.27
C SER A 823 -9.57 0.03 23.53
N THR A 824 -8.24 -0.02 23.32
CA THR A 824 -7.44 -1.24 23.34
C THR A 824 -6.33 -1.30 24.39
N ASP A 825 -6.03 -0.22 25.13
CA ASP A 825 -4.98 -0.21 26.17
C ASP A 825 -5.35 0.58 27.43
N ASP A 826 -5.11 -0.04 28.59
CA ASP A 826 -5.44 0.48 29.94
C ASP A 826 -4.21 1.04 30.69
N GLN A 827 -3.04 1.17 30.03
CA GLN A 827 -1.83 1.73 30.66
C GLN A 827 -1.16 2.83 29.82
N GLU A 828 -1.14 4.02 30.43
CA GLU A 828 -0.38 5.26 30.14
C GLU A 828 -0.60 6.04 28.81
N GLU A 829 -1.06 7.29 28.99
CA GLU A 829 -0.85 8.47 28.14
C GLU A 829 -1.17 8.45 26.63
N SER A 830 -2.04 7.55 26.15
CA SER A 830 -2.61 7.66 24.80
C SER A 830 -3.40 8.98 24.58
N LEU A 831 -3.51 9.43 23.32
CA LEU A 831 -4.13 10.70 22.92
C LEU A 831 -5.67 10.59 22.97
N VAL A 832 -6.24 10.54 24.18
CA VAL A 832 -7.68 10.36 24.36
C VAL A 832 -8.43 11.65 24.02
N PHE A 833 -9.20 11.61 22.92
CA PHE A 833 -10.14 12.66 22.52
C PHE A 833 -11.29 12.78 23.52
N LYS A 834 -11.06 13.50 24.61
CA LYS A 834 -12.08 13.82 25.63
C LYS A 834 -12.75 15.15 25.33
N GLN A 835 -14.01 15.31 25.70
CA GLN A 835 -14.73 16.58 25.69
C GLN A 835 -13.88 17.73 26.29
N GLY A 836 -13.84 18.86 25.59
CA GLY A 836 -13.04 20.05 25.95
C GLY A 836 -11.57 20.00 25.51
N MET A 837 -11.08 18.89 24.97
CA MET A 837 -9.71 18.79 24.44
C MET A 837 -9.52 19.72 23.24
N LYS A 838 -8.47 20.54 23.29
CA LYS A 838 -8.04 21.42 22.20
C LYS A 838 -6.76 20.93 21.53
N TYR A 839 -6.74 20.99 20.21
CA TYR A 839 -5.62 20.56 19.37
C TYR A 839 -5.56 21.40 18.09
N ILE A 840 -4.38 21.47 17.49
CA ILE A 840 -4.17 22.07 16.16
C ILE A 840 -3.97 20.96 15.12
N VAL A 841 -4.61 21.10 13.96
CA VAL A 841 -4.33 20.27 12.77
C VAL A 841 -3.58 21.14 11.77
N ILE A 842 -2.41 20.65 11.35
CA ILE A 842 -1.52 21.28 10.37
C ILE A 842 -1.45 20.36 9.15
N ASP A 843 -2.12 20.75 8.07
CA ASP A 843 -2.01 20.06 6.79
C ASP A 843 -0.77 20.57 6.04
N LEU A 844 0.30 19.77 6.10
CA LEU A 844 1.54 19.99 5.37
C LEU A 844 1.32 19.58 3.90
N GLY A 845 0.67 20.47 3.17
CA GLY A 845 0.35 20.32 1.75
C GLY A 845 1.55 20.50 0.81
N GLY A 846 1.34 20.20 -0.46
CA GLY A 846 2.35 20.40 -1.52
C GLY A 846 2.57 21.87 -1.89
N GLY A 847 1.51 22.69 -1.86
CA GLY A 847 1.56 24.12 -2.20
C GLY A 847 1.30 25.01 -1.00
N THR A 848 0.13 24.86 -0.38
CA THR A 848 -0.24 25.55 0.86
C THR A 848 0.07 24.69 2.08
N ILE A 849 0.14 25.35 3.25
CA ILE A 849 0.04 24.70 4.55
C ILE A 849 -1.12 25.34 5.30
N ASP A 850 -2.06 24.52 5.74
CA ASP A 850 -3.34 24.93 6.30
C ASP A 850 -3.40 24.57 7.79
N PHE A 851 -3.73 25.54 8.65
CA PHE A 851 -3.76 25.43 10.10
C PHE A 851 -5.19 25.64 10.62
N THR A 852 -5.72 24.70 11.41
CA THR A 852 -7.03 24.82 12.08
C THR A 852 -6.94 24.41 13.55
N LEU A 853 -7.56 25.19 14.43
CA LEU A 853 -7.70 24.85 15.85
C LEU A 853 -9.07 24.24 16.11
N LYS A 854 -9.07 23.07 16.74
CA LYS A 854 -10.25 22.23 16.92
C LYS A 854 -10.44 21.86 18.38
N GLU A 855 -11.69 21.89 18.81
CA GLU A 855 -12.11 21.47 20.15
C GLU A 855 -13.07 20.28 20.02
N VAL A 856 -12.83 19.25 20.85
CA VAL A 856 -13.76 18.12 21.00
C VAL A 856 -14.97 18.58 21.81
N VAL A 857 -16.15 18.55 21.22
CA VAL A 857 -17.37 19.01 21.90
C VAL A 857 -18.02 17.87 22.69
N ASP A 858 -18.02 16.67 22.13
CA ASP A 858 -18.39 15.40 22.76
C ASP A 858 -17.68 14.24 22.04
N ASP A 859 -17.96 12.99 22.43
CA ASP A 859 -17.34 11.79 21.87
C ASP A 859 -17.51 11.64 20.33
N ASN A 860 -18.47 12.34 19.72
CA ASN A 860 -18.80 12.24 18.29
C ASN A 860 -18.52 13.52 17.49
N THR A 861 -18.43 14.69 18.13
CA THR A 861 -18.42 15.99 17.44
C THR A 861 -17.20 16.87 17.72
N ILE A 862 -16.81 17.64 16.70
CA ILE A 862 -15.73 18.62 16.74
C ILE A 862 -16.23 19.98 16.24
N LYS A 863 -15.64 21.06 16.76
CA LYS A 863 -15.88 22.43 16.26
C LYS A 863 -14.57 23.14 15.96
N ASP A 864 -14.59 24.02 14.96
CA ASP A 864 -13.54 25.02 14.77
C ASP A 864 -13.82 26.20 15.72
N PHE A 865 -12.83 26.58 16.52
CA PHE A 865 -12.94 27.73 17.44
C PHE A 865 -12.03 28.91 17.08
N HIS A 866 -11.26 28.79 15.99
CA HIS A 866 -10.43 29.85 15.42
C HIS A 866 -10.47 29.76 13.89
N GLN A 867 -10.38 30.89 13.20
CA GLN A 867 -10.40 30.95 11.74
C GLN A 867 -9.19 30.22 11.13
N ALA A 868 -9.41 29.43 10.08
CA ALA A 868 -8.32 28.77 9.35
C ALA A 868 -7.27 29.79 8.86
N THR A 869 -5.99 29.51 9.08
CA THR A 869 -4.85 30.34 8.63
C THR A 869 -3.81 29.49 7.91
N GLY A 870 -2.87 30.11 7.20
CA GLY A 870 -1.85 29.39 6.44
C GLY A 870 -1.18 30.23 5.36
N GLY A 871 -0.28 29.60 4.60
CA GLY A 871 0.54 30.27 3.60
C GLY A 871 1.14 29.30 2.57
N PRO A 872 1.81 29.82 1.53
CA PRO A 872 2.39 29.05 0.42
C PRO A 872 3.74 28.39 0.80
N TRP A 873 3.81 27.80 1.99
CA TRP A 873 5.03 27.20 2.55
C TRP A 873 5.13 25.69 2.28
N GLY A 874 4.29 25.14 1.41
CA GLY A 874 4.22 23.70 1.15
C GLY A 874 5.48 23.11 0.51
N GLY A 875 5.50 21.78 0.39
CA GLY A 875 6.69 21.04 -0.06
C GLY A 875 7.27 21.42 -1.44
N ARG A 876 6.55 22.16 -2.29
CA ARG A 876 7.09 22.74 -3.54
C ARG A 876 8.17 23.80 -3.28
N THR A 877 8.12 24.50 -2.15
CA THR A 877 9.16 25.46 -1.76
C THR A 877 10.50 24.77 -1.54
N VAL A 878 10.50 23.55 -0.98
CA VAL A 878 11.73 22.74 -0.85
C VAL A 878 12.20 22.22 -2.22
N ASN A 879 11.30 21.77 -3.10
CA ASN A 879 11.68 21.39 -4.47
C ASN A 879 12.38 22.55 -5.20
N ARG A 880 11.84 23.78 -5.06
CA ARG A 880 12.46 24.99 -5.61
C ARG A 880 13.88 25.18 -5.06
N MET A 881 14.06 25.15 -3.74
CA MET A 881 15.38 25.33 -3.12
C MET A 881 16.41 24.26 -3.54
N ILE A 882 15.98 23.02 -3.81
CA ILE A 882 16.87 21.96 -4.33
C ILE A 882 17.21 22.23 -5.81
N LEU A 883 16.24 22.64 -6.63
CA LEU A 883 16.49 23.03 -8.03
C LEU A 883 17.39 24.28 -8.13
N ASP A 884 17.21 25.26 -7.25
CA ASP A 884 18.04 26.46 -7.19
C ASP A 884 19.49 26.11 -6.79
N PHE A 885 19.69 25.16 -5.87
CA PHE A 885 21.00 24.56 -5.57
C PHE A 885 21.62 23.87 -6.80
N LEU A 886 20.82 23.12 -7.56
CA LEU A 886 21.29 22.49 -8.80
C LEU A 886 21.62 23.53 -9.89
N GLU A 887 20.87 24.62 -10.00
CA GLU A 887 21.15 25.72 -10.95
C GLU A 887 22.49 26.39 -10.63
N ASP A 888 22.75 26.61 -9.35
CA ASP A 888 23.95 27.24 -8.82
C ASP A 888 25.18 26.29 -8.78
N LEU A 889 24.97 24.97 -8.85
CA LEU A 889 26.03 23.97 -9.07
C LEU A 889 26.35 23.76 -10.56
N LEU A 890 25.32 23.64 -11.40
CA LEU A 890 25.44 23.18 -12.80
C LEU A 890 25.50 24.33 -13.82
N GLY A 891 25.07 25.53 -13.41
CA GLY A 891 24.93 26.70 -14.26
C GLY A 891 23.51 26.84 -14.83
N LYS A 892 23.00 28.07 -14.81
CA LYS A 892 21.67 28.41 -15.29
C LYS A 892 21.41 27.98 -16.74
N ASP A 893 22.36 28.23 -17.65
CA ASP A 893 22.24 27.89 -19.07
C ASP A 893 22.12 26.37 -19.34
N VAL A 894 22.56 25.54 -18.39
CA VAL A 894 22.45 24.07 -18.43
C VAL A 894 21.04 23.63 -18.04
N LEU A 895 20.50 24.15 -16.93
CA LEU A 895 19.13 23.80 -16.52
C LEU A 895 18.06 24.43 -17.41
N GLU A 896 18.26 25.64 -17.94
CA GLU A 896 17.34 26.23 -18.92
C GLU A 896 17.30 25.44 -20.24
N GLU A 897 18.46 24.94 -20.72
CA GLU A 897 18.52 24.04 -21.88
C GLU A 897 17.82 22.70 -21.57
N LEU A 898 18.08 22.11 -20.40
CA LEU A 898 17.45 20.84 -20.01
C LEU A 898 15.93 20.99 -19.97
N LYS A 899 15.44 22.03 -19.29
CA LYS A 899 14.02 22.32 -19.12
C LYS A 899 13.30 22.60 -20.45
N THR A 900 13.96 23.27 -21.39
CA THR A 900 13.36 23.72 -22.65
C THR A 900 13.43 22.65 -23.74
N ASN A 901 14.60 22.02 -23.93
CA ASN A 901 14.89 21.14 -25.06
C ASN A 901 14.91 19.64 -24.67
N HIS A 902 15.07 19.32 -23.38
CA HIS A 902 15.21 17.95 -22.85
C HIS A 902 14.11 17.65 -21.82
N LYS A 903 12.86 17.94 -22.18
CA LYS A 903 11.68 17.94 -21.28
C LYS A 903 11.45 16.63 -20.54
N SER A 904 11.76 15.49 -21.15
CA SER A 904 11.71 14.17 -20.50
C SER A 904 12.74 14.05 -19.37
N SER A 905 14.00 14.38 -19.65
CA SER A 905 15.09 14.47 -18.67
C SER A 905 14.80 15.49 -17.56
N TRP A 906 14.15 16.62 -17.88
CA TRP A 906 13.70 17.58 -16.86
C TRP A 906 12.63 16.99 -15.93
N LEU A 907 11.64 16.26 -16.45
CA LEU A 907 10.63 15.58 -15.62
C LEU A 907 11.24 14.45 -14.78
N GLU A 908 12.22 13.72 -15.29
CA GLU A 908 13.00 12.73 -14.51
C GLU A 908 13.67 13.40 -13.30
N LEU A 909 14.34 14.55 -13.51
CA LEU A 909 14.98 15.31 -12.45
C LEU A 909 13.98 15.85 -11.41
N GLU A 910 12.84 16.39 -11.83
CA GLU A 910 11.80 16.87 -10.90
C GLU A 910 11.22 15.76 -10.01
N ARG A 911 11.07 14.53 -10.55
CA ARG A 911 10.65 13.36 -9.76
C ARG A 911 11.68 12.94 -8.72
N GLU A 912 12.96 12.89 -9.11
CA GLU A 912 14.04 12.54 -8.19
C GLU A 912 14.10 13.55 -7.02
N VAL A 913 13.98 14.86 -7.31
CA VAL A 913 13.90 15.91 -6.28
C VAL A 913 12.70 15.71 -5.33
N GLU A 914 11.50 15.42 -5.86
CA GLU A 914 10.31 15.16 -5.04
C GLU A 914 10.51 13.99 -4.07
N LEU A 915 11.19 12.93 -4.51
CA LEU A 915 11.43 11.73 -3.72
C LEU A 915 12.50 11.92 -2.66
N LYS A 916 13.61 12.60 -2.98
CA LYS A 916 14.65 12.90 -1.96
C LYS A 916 14.16 13.88 -0.91
N LYS A 917 13.22 14.78 -1.23
CA LYS A 917 12.52 15.59 -0.22
C LYS A 917 11.73 14.72 0.77
N LYS A 918 11.10 13.63 0.32
CA LYS A 918 10.41 12.70 1.23
C LYS A 918 11.41 11.87 2.05
N ASN A 919 12.39 11.25 1.38
CA ASN A 919 13.29 10.25 1.95
C ASN A 919 14.73 10.77 2.20
N ALA A 920 14.87 11.96 2.79
CA ALA A 920 16.15 12.64 3.06
C ALA A 920 17.01 12.01 4.20
N LYS A 921 17.09 10.67 4.30
CA LYS A 921 17.80 9.98 5.39
C LYS A 921 19.32 10.08 5.29
N GLY A 922 19.85 10.16 4.06
CA GLY A 922 21.27 10.04 3.77
C GLY A 922 21.76 8.59 3.78
N ASP A 923 22.89 8.37 3.11
CA ASP A 923 23.67 7.14 3.14
C ASP A 923 24.48 7.02 4.45
N LYS A 924 25.40 6.04 4.51
CA LYS A 924 26.27 5.80 5.68
C LYS A 924 27.18 6.97 6.03
N ASP A 925 27.52 7.82 5.06
CA ASP A 925 28.36 8.99 5.23
C ASP A 925 27.52 10.26 5.48
N GLY A 926 26.19 10.11 5.62
CA GLY A 926 25.25 11.22 5.74
C GLY A 926 25.08 12.01 4.45
N ARG A 927 25.26 11.39 3.27
CA ARG A 927 25.06 12.04 1.96
C ARG A 927 23.78 11.56 1.30
N ILE A 928 23.02 12.48 0.72
CA ILE A 928 21.80 12.21 -0.03
C ILE A 928 22.17 12.16 -1.51
N LEU A 929 21.94 11.00 -2.13
CA LEU A 929 22.19 10.78 -3.54
C LEU A 929 21.01 11.29 -4.38
N ILE A 930 21.28 12.11 -5.39
CA ILE A 930 20.37 12.47 -6.49
C ILE A 930 20.87 11.77 -7.77
N GLN A 931 20.01 10.98 -8.40
CA GLN A 931 20.24 10.45 -9.74
C GLN A 931 19.99 11.55 -10.78
N MET A 932 21.02 11.85 -11.58
CA MET A 932 20.97 12.81 -12.68
C MET A 932 20.56 12.11 -13.99
N PRO A 933 19.66 12.72 -14.79
CA PRO A 933 19.36 12.23 -16.14
C PRO A 933 20.61 12.13 -17.01
N GLY A 934 20.66 11.17 -17.92
CA GLY A 934 21.81 11.00 -18.82
C GLY A 934 22.10 12.25 -19.67
N GLU A 935 21.05 12.81 -20.28
CA GLU A 935 21.18 14.00 -21.14
C GLU A 935 21.65 15.25 -20.36
N LEU A 936 21.49 15.30 -19.03
CA LEU A 936 22.02 16.41 -18.23
C LEU A 936 23.56 16.46 -18.26
N LEU A 937 24.22 15.30 -18.32
CA LEU A 937 25.67 15.22 -18.47
C LEU A 937 26.11 15.76 -19.84
N ASP A 938 25.41 15.37 -20.90
CA ASP A 938 25.66 15.80 -22.27
C ASP A 938 25.41 17.30 -22.46
N VAL A 939 24.31 17.82 -21.90
CA VAL A 939 23.99 19.26 -21.91
C VAL A 939 25.02 20.05 -21.13
N PHE A 940 25.47 19.57 -19.97
CA PHE A 940 26.53 20.21 -19.20
C PHE A 940 27.85 20.26 -19.98
N GLU A 941 28.29 19.16 -20.60
CA GLU A 941 29.52 19.14 -21.41
C GLU A 941 29.41 20.05 -22.64
N LYS A 942 28.27 20.02 -23.35
CA LYS A 942 27.98 20.88 -24.51
C LYS A 942 27.98 22.38 -24.17
N LYS A 943 27.47 22.77 -23.00
CA LYS A 943 27.36 24.18 -22.58
C LYS A 943 28.62 24.73 -21.93
N THR A 944 29.32 23.91 -21.14
CA THR A 944 30.48 24.37 -20.34
C THR A 944 31.83 24.01 -20.95
N GLY A 945 31.89 23.05 -21.88
CA GLY A 945 33.14 22.47 -22.39
C GLY A 945 33.87 21.59 -21.38
N LYS A 946 33.26 21.27 -20.24
CA LYS A 946 33.80 20.42 -19.16
C LYS A 946 32.91 19.21 -18.92
N LYS A 947 33.49 18.08 -18.57
CA LYS A 947 32.72 16.92 -18.09
C LYS A 947 32.18 17.17 -16.69
N LEU A 948 30.97 16.70 -16.39
CA LEU A 948 30.43 16.73 -15.03
C LEU A 948 30.99 15.54 -14.24
N ILE A 949 32.14 15.75 -13.60
CA ILE A 949 32.89 14.73 -12.84
C ILE A 949 33.36 15.32 -11.51
N ASN A 950 33.97 14.52 -10.64
CA ASN A 950 34.31 14.96 -9.29
C ASN A 950 35.28 16.16 -9.22
N SER A 951 36.09 16.43 -10.26
CA SER A 951 36.87 17.68 -10.32
C SER A 951 35.99 18.93 -10.39
N THR A 952 34.83 18.85 -11.05
CA THR A 952 33.83 19.92 -11.11
C THR A 952 33.22 20.20 -9.73
N ALA A 953 33.05 19.16 -8.91
CA ALA A 953 32.67 19.30 -7.50
C ALA A 953 33.75 20.05 -6.68
N PHE A 954 35.04 19.73 -6.88
CA PHE A 954 36.16 20.44 -6.23
C PHE A 954 36.32 21.90 -6.68
N GLU A 955 35.96 22.23 -7.92
CA GLU A 955 35.97 23.62 -8.43
C GLU A 955 34.75 24.44 -7.96
N SER A 956 33.71 23.80 -7.43
CA SER A 956 32.50 24.46 -6.93
C SER A 956 32.67 25.01 -5.50
N LYS A 957 31.80 25.93 -5.10
CA LYS A 957 31.71 26.39 -3.69
C LYS A 957 31.22 25.30 -2.71
N TYR A 958 30.83 24.13 -3.23
CA TYR A 958 30.40 22.94 -2.48
C TYR A 958 31.51 21.90 -2.33
N ALA A 959 32.77 22.23 -2.66
CA ALA A 959 33.92 21.35 -2.52
C ALA A 959 33.97 20.64 -1.15
N GLY A 960 34.12 19.31 -1.18
CA GLY A 960 34.09 18.44 0.00
C GLY A 960 32.69 18.09 0.53
N LYS A 961 31.64 18.83 0.14
CA LYS A 961 30.23 18.57 0.50
C LYS A 961 29.41 17.89 -0.60
N ILE A 962 29.96 17.73 -1.80
CA ILE A 962 29.33 16.97 -2.88
C ILE A 962 30.35 16.03 -3.52
N ASP A 963 29.88 14.87 -4.00
CA ASP A 963 30.64 14.01 -4.92
C ASP A 963 29.84 13.79 -6.21
N ILE A 964 30.53 13.72 -7.34
CA ILE A 964 29.95 13.43 -8.65
C ILE A 964 30.62 12.21 -9.27
N LYS A 965 29.82 11.18 -9.58
CA LYS A 965 30.27 9.96 -10.23
C LYS A 965 29.26 9.46 -11.28
N GLY A 966 29.58 9.67 -12.55
CA GLY A 966 28.66 9.36 -13.65
C GLY A 966 27.34 10.11 -13.47
N LYS A 967 26.23 9.39 -13.42
CA LYS A 967 24.89 9.94 -13.16
C LYS A 967 24.58 10.20 -11.68
N LYS A 968 25.48 9.88 -10.74
CA LYS A 968 25.23 9.97 -9.30
C LYS A 968 25.82 11.26 -8.71
N LEU A 969 24.97 12.11 -8.15
CA LEU A 969 25.35 13.31 -7.38
C LEU A 969 25.06 13.05 -5.89
N ARG A 970 26.11 12.81 -5.09
CA ARG A 970 25.99 12.67 -3.62
C ARG A 970 26.12 14.05 -2.99
N ILE A 971 25.20 14.42 -2.10
CA ILE A 971 25.11 15.74 -1.47
C ILE A 971 25.12 15.59 0.04
N ASP A 972 26.02 16.27 0.75
CA ASP A 972 26.03 16.31 2.21
C ASP A 972 24.67 16.76 2.76
N LYS A 973 24.14 16.00 3.73
CA LYS A 973 22.81 16.23 4.31
C LYS A 973 22.61 17.66 4.81
N CYS A 974 23.65 18.36 5.27
CA CYS A 974 23.51 19.76 5.71
C CYS A 974 23.09 20.73 4.59
N ILE A 975 23.43 20.43 3.32
CA ILE A 975 22.96 21.22 2.17
C ILE A 975 21.47 20.98 1.97
N VAL A 976 21.03 19.73 1.94
CA VAL A 976 19.62 19.40 1.72
C VAL A 976 18.75 19.91 2.88
N GLU A 977 19.19 19.78 4.13
CA GLU A 977 18.50 20.37 5.29
C GLU A 977 18.39 21.89 5.18
N SER A 978 19.38 22.57 4.61
CA SER A 978 19.30 24.03 4.37
C SER A 978 18.19 24.41 3.39
N CYS A 979 17.82 23.53 2.44
CA CYS A 979 16.68 23.72 1.53
C CYS A 979 15.32 23.66 2.26
N PHE A 980 15.22 22.97 3.40
CA PHE A 980 14.03 22.94 4.25
C PHE A 980 13.96 24.12 5.22
N LYS A 981 15.11 24.65 5.64
CA LYS A 981 15.24 25.58 6.77
C LYS A 981 14.20 26.71 6.76
N LYS A 982 14.12 27.50 5.69
CA LYS A 982 13.19 28.63 5.60
C LYS A 982 11.72 28.20 5.73
N CYS A 983 11.35 27.13 5.04
CA CYS A 983 10.00 26.56 5.08
C CYS A 983 9.64 26.10 6.50
N LEU A 984 10.56 25.41 7.19
CA LEU A 984 10.37 24.98 8.58
C LEU A 984 10.30 26.17 9.55
N GLU A 985 11.13 27.20 9.38
CA GLU A 985 11.11 28.43 10.18
C GLU A 985 9.76 29.16 10.05
N ASP A 986 9.25 29.33 8.83
CA ASP A 986 7.94 29.93 8.56
C ASP A 986 6.80 29.14 9.25
N ILE A 987 6.80 27.80 9.13
CA ILE A 987 5.81 26.91 9.78
C ILE A 987 5.88 27.02 11.31
N ILE A 988 7.08 26.95 11.90
CA ILE A 988 7.26 27.01 13.36
C ILE A 988 6.80 28.36 13.89
N GLN A 989 7.22 29.46 13.26
CA GLN A 989 6.86 30.81 13.69
C GLN A 989 5.35 31.04 13.62
N HIS A 990 4.70 30.62 12.52
CA HIS A 990 3.25 30.73 12.37
C HIS A 990 2.50 29.88 13.40
N THR A 991 2.94 28.65 13.66
CA THR A 991 2.36 27.77 14.69
C THR A 991 2.46 28.39 16.08
N LYS A 992 3.63 28.93 16.46
CA LYS A 992 3.80 29.62 17.75
C LYS A 992 2.87 30.84 17.87
N GLY A 993 2.77 31.66 16.82
CA GLY A 993 1.84 32.80 16.78
C GLY A 993 0.35 32.42 16.82
N ILE A 994 -0.02 31.18 16.49
CA ILE A 994 -1.37 30.64 16.74
C ILE A 994 -1.53 30.23 18.22
N LEU A 995 -0.56 29.48 18.76
CA LEU A 995 -0.60 28.93 20.12
C LEU A 995 -0.50 30.00 21.21
N GLU A 996 0.13 31.14 20.93
CA GLU A 996 0.22 32.30 21.83
C GLU A 996 -1.13 33.05 22.01
N LYS A 997 -2.14 32.78 21.17
CA LYS A 997 -3.44 33.47 21.24
C LYS A 997 -4.23 33.05 22.49
N PRO A 998 -4.95 33.97 23.16
CA PRO A 998 -5.74 33.66 24.36
C PRO A 998 -6.74 32.50 24.17
N GLU A 999 -7.34 32.40 22.99
CA GLU A 999 -8.30 31.36 22.61
C GLU A 999 -7.66 29.96 22.51
N ALA A 1000 -6.39 29.89 22.08
CA ALA A 1000 -5.62 28.66 21.93
C ALA A 1000 -5.11 28.09 23.27
N LYS A 1001 -5.26 28.83 24.38
CA LYS A 1001 -4.89 28.37 25.72
C LYS A 1001 -5.60 27.05 26.05
N GLY A 1002 -4.81 26.07 26.50
CA GLY A 1002 -5.25 24.70 26.75
C GLY A 1002 -5.05 23.73 25.58
N THR A 1003 -4.54 24.19 24.44
CA THR A 1003 -4.08 23.31 23.35
C THR A 1003 -2.87 22.49 23.82
N GLN A 1004 -2.96 21.16 23.76
CA GLN A 1004 -1.91 20.23 24.20
C GLN A 1004 -1.29 19.42 23.06
N TYR A 1005 -1.95 19.39 21.90
CA TYR A 1005 -1.66 18.44 20.84
C TYR A 1005 -1.53 19.12 19.48
N ILE A 1006 -0.56 18.65 18.69
CA ILE A 1006 -0.29 19.10 17.32
C ILE A 1006 -0.42 17.88 16.41
N ILE A 1007 -1.35 17.90 15.46
CA ILE A 1007 -1.58 16.82 14.51
C ILE A 1007 -1.00 17.24 13.15
N LEU A 1008 -0.03 16.50 12.63
CA LEU A 1008 0.59 16.74 11.32
C LEU A 1008 0.04 15.76 10.29
N VAL A 1009 -0.50 16.30 9.20
CA VAL A 1009 -1.11 15.54 8.09
C VAL A 1009 -0.64 16.10 6.75
N GLY A 1010 -1.04 15.48 5.63
CA GLY A 1010 -0.69 15.95 4.30
C GLY A 1010 0.52 15.25 3.69
N GLY A 1011 0.78 15.53 2.41
CA GLY A 1011 1.83 14.86 1.63
C GLY A 1011 3.27 15.26 2.02
N PHE A 1012 3.46 16.43 2.60
CA PHE A 1012 4.77 16.90 3.05
C PHE A 1012 5.08 16.45 4.49
N ALA A 1013 4.07 16.05 5.27
CA ALA A 1013 4.25 15.33 6.55
C ALA A 1013 4.87 13.93 6.39
N GLU A 1014 4.92 13.39 5.17
CA GLU A 1014 5.68 12.18 4.86
C GLU A 1014 7.21 12.38 4.96
N SER A 1015 7.69 13.63 4.86
CA SER A 1015 9.12 13.92 4.89
C SER A 1015 9.75 13.57 6.24
N GLU A 1016 10.76 12.70 6.21
CA GLU A 1016 11.48 12.25 7.41
C GLU A 1016 12.14 13.41 8.17
N TYR A 1017 12.51 14.50 7.47
CA TYR A 1017 12.98 15.72 8.09
C TYR A 1017 11.86 16.41 8.89
N MET A 1018 10.67 16.58 8.30
CA MET A 1018 9.51 17.16 9.00
C MET A 1018 9.08 16.32 10.21
N LYS A 1019 9.07 14.98 10.08
CA LYS A 1019 8.78 14.05 11.18
C LYS A 1019 9.78 14.15 12.34
N THR A 1020 11.02 14.58 12.06
CA THR A 1020 12.08 14.68 13.08
C THR A 1020 12.13 16.07 13.71
N GLU A 1021 12.04 17.14 12.90
CA GLU A 1021 12.24 18.51 13.39
C GLU A 1021 10.97 19.14 13.97
N MET A 1022 9.78 18.77 13.52
CA MET A 1022 8.54 19.31 14.11
C MET A 1022 8.36 18.89 15.59
N PRO A 1023 8.55 17.61 15.99
CA PRO A 1023 8.53 17.24 17.41
C PRO A 1023 9.57 18.00 18.26
N LYS A 1024 10.82 18.17 17.77
CA LYS A 1024 11.85 18.96 18.45
C LYS A 1024 11.49 20.44 18.61
N ALA A 1025 10.79 21.02 17.63
CA ALA A 1025 10.38 22.42 17.68
C ALA A 1025 9.26 22.69 18.70
N PHE A 1026 8.58 21.64 19.17
CA PHE A 1026 7.40 21.68 20.02
C PHE A 1026 7.45 20.62 21.13
N GLU A 1027 8.59 20.47 21.81
CA GLU A 1027 8.78 19.49 22.91
C GLU A 1027 7.76 19.68 24.08
N ASP A 1028 7.25 20.90 24.27
CA ASP A 1028 6.18 21.21 25.24
C ASP A 1028 4.79 20.68 24.83
N PHE A 1029 4.65 20.14 23.61
CA PHE A 1029 3.38 19.67 23.04
C PHE A 1029 3.48 18.21 22.58
N LYS A 1030 2.36 17.48 22.65
CA LYS A 1030 2.28 16.12 22.11
C LYS A 1030 2.02 16.17 20.60
N VAL A 1031 3.09 16.04 19.81
CA VAL A 1031 3.01 15.98 18.34
C VAL A 1031 2.62 14.58 17.87
N PHE A 1032 1.52 14.47 17.12
CA PHE A 1032 1.02 13.23 16.54
C PHE A 1032 1.08 13.28 15.01
N ILE A 1033 1.53 12.20 14.39
CA ILE A 1033 1.58 12.00 12.95
C ILE A 1033 0.92 10.65 12.65
N PRO A 1034 -0.18 10.57 11.87
CA PRO A 1034 -0.75 9.30 11.45
C PRO A 1034 0.26 8.48 10.63
N ASP A 1035 0.13 7.16 10.61
CA ASP A 1035 1.04 6.27 9.86
C ASP A 1035 1.03 6.52 8.35
N GLU A 1036 -0.11 6.96 7.79
CA GLU A 1036 -0.29 7.32 6.39
C GLU A 1036 -0.78 8.78 6.27
N PRO A 1037 0.05 9.80 6.60
CA PRO A 1037 -0.42 11.16 6.79
C PRO A 1037 -0.89 11.80 5.47
N TRP A 1038 -0.37 11.34 4.32
CA TRP A 1038 -0.82 11.80 3.00
C TRP A 1038 -2.22 11.30 2.59
N LEU A 1039 -2.75 10.26 3.24
CA LEU A 1039 -4.10 9.73 2.99
C LEU A 1039 -5.15 10.30 3.95
N ALA A 1040 -4.74 10.94 5.04
CA ALA A 1040 -5.65 11.41 6.09
C ALA A 1040 -6.76 12.32 5.56
N VAL A 1041 -6.41 13.24 4.64
CA VAL A 1041 -7.36 14.13 3.95
C VAL A 1041 -8.40 13.34 3.14
N MET A 1042 -7.98 12.45 2.23
CA MET A 1042 -8.92 11.72 1.36
C MET A 1042 -9.80 10.74 2.16
N ARG A 1043 -9.24 10.04 3.15
CA ARG A 1043 -10.01 9.09 3.97
C ARG A 1043 -10.97 9.84 4.89
N GLY A 1044 -10.50 10.92 5.50
CA GLY A 1044 -11.32 11.83 6.29
C GLY A 1044 -12.49 12.45 5.52
N ALA A 1045 -12.32 12.73 4.23
CA ALA A 1045 -13.38 13.25 3.38
C ALA A 1045 -14.46 12.20 3.07
N VAL A 1046 -14.09 10.92 2.97
CA VAL A 1046 -15.08 9.81 2.95
C VAL A 1046 -15.85 9.78 4.26
N MET A 1047 -15.17 9.86 5.42
CA MET A 1047 -15.83 9.88 6.73
C MET A 1047 -16.78 11.08 6.89
N PHE A 1048 -16.37 12.25 6.44
CA PHE A 1048 -17.20 13.46 6.40
C PHE A 1048 -18.46 13.22 5.55
N GLY A 1049 -18.33 12.68 4.33
CA GLY A 1049 -19.50 12.39 3.48
C GLY A 1049 -20.41 11.30 4.04
N GLN A 1050 -19.90 10.36 4.84
CA GLN A 1050 -20.69 9.35 5.54
C GLN A 1050 -21.42 9.92 6.77
N ARG A 1051 -20.78 10.84 7.51
CA ARG A 1051 -21.31 11.43 8.75
C ARG A 1051 -20.96 12.93 8.85
N PRO A 1052 -21.63 13.83 8.09
CA PRO A 1052 -21.32 15.26 8.09
C PRO A 1052 -21.51 15.91 9.47
N SER A 1053 -22.43 15.37 10.26
CA SER A 1053 -22.75 15.81 11.63
C SER A 1053 -21.61 15.64 12.64
N VAL A 1054 -20.45 15.10 12.25
CA VAL A 1054 -19.22 15.15 13.07
C VAL A 1054 -18.75 16.59 13.28
N VAL A 1055 -19.08 17.52 12.38
CA VAL A 1055 -18.69 18.93 12.48
C VAL A 1055 -19.88 19.71 13.03
N GLU A 1056 -19.78 20.23 14.26
CA GLU A 1056 -20.88 20.97 14.89
C GLU A 1056 -21.04 22.36 14.27
N SER A 1057 -19.94 23.12 14.19
CA SER A 1057 -19.94 24.52 13.77
C SER A 1057 -18.65 24.93 13.07
N ARG A 1058 -18.75 26.01 12.29
CA ARG A 1058 -17.63 26.66 11.58
C ARG A 1058 -17.60 28.16 11.82
N ILE A 1059 -16.43 28.77 11.66
CA ILE A 1059 -16.19 30.20 11.83
C ILE A 1059 -16.42 30.96 10.51
N ALA A 1060 -17.23 32.01 10.53
CA ALA A 1060 -17.48 32.88 9.38
C ALA A 1060 -16.22 33.68 8.98
N ARG A 1061 -15.86 33.61 7.69
CA ARG A 1061 -14.67 34.26 7.12
C ARG A 1061 -14.82 35.76 6.87
N TYR A 1062 -16.06 36.21 6.68
CA TYR A 1062 -16.42 37.59 6.37
C TYR A 1062 -17.64 37.99 7.19
N THR A 1063 -17.86 39.29 7.33
CA THR A 1063 -19.12 39.84 7.82
C THR A 1063 -20.13 39.82 6.67
N TYR A 1064 -21.29 39.20 6.84
CA TYR A 1064 -22.33 39.12 5.82
C TYR A 1064 -23.53 39.98 6.20
N GLY A 1065 -24.12 40.61 5.19
CA GLY A 1065 -25.24 41.52 5.38
C GLY A 1065 -25.98 41.84 4.10
N ILE A 1066 -26.93 42.75 4.19
CA ILE A 1066 -27.74 43.19 3.06
C ILE A 1066 -27.80 44.72 2.97
N ALA A 1067 -28.04 45.23 1.76
CA ALA A 1067 -28.32 46.65 1.57
C ALA A 1067 -29.75 46.98 1.99
N THR A 1068 -29.91 47.81 3.03
CA THR A 1068 -31.22 48.30 3.47
C THR A 1068 -31.41 49.80 3.21
N ILE A 1069 -32.68 50.19 3.25
CA ILE A 1069 -33.12 51.59 3.32
C ILE A 1069 -33.90 51.73 4.62
N ARG A 1070 -33.43 52.56 5.54
CA ARG A 1070 -34.08 52.84 6.84
C ARG A 1070 -34.16 54.34 7.10
N PHE A 1071 -34.90 54.79 8.11
CA PHE A 1071 -34.97 56.21 8.46
C PHE A 1071 -33.58 56.83 8.67
N PHE A 1072 -33.42 58.09 8.24
CA PHE A 1072 -32.16 58.81 8.33
C PHE A 1072 -31.91 59.33 9.76
N LEU A 1073 -30.87 58.81 10.41
CA LEU A 1073 -30.48 59.18 11.76
C LEU A 1073 -29.52 60.37 11.71
N LYS A 1074 -30.03 61.59 11.96
CA LYS A 1074 -29.33 62.86 11.70
C LYS A 1074 -27.91 62.95 12.26
N ASP A 1075 -27.70 62.47 13.49
CA ASP A 1075 -26.42 62.61 14.20
C ASP A 1075 -25.47 61.42 13.98
N PHE A 1076 -25.93 60.40 13.24
CA PHE A 1076 -25.18 59.21 12.92
C PHE A 1076 -24.87 59.14 11.43
N ASP A 1077 -25.90 59.16 10.57
CA ASP A 1077 -25.78 58.83 9.15
C ASP A 1077 -25.08 59.91 8.33
N ASN A 1078 -24.21 59.46 7.43
CA ASN A 1078 -23.52 60.31 6.48
C ASN A 1078 -24.52 60.90 5.45
N PRO A 1079 -24.66 62.25 5.35
CA PRO A 1079 -25.64 62.89 4.47
C PRO A 1079 -25.54 62.51 2.98
N LYS A 1080 -24.40 61.99 2.52
CA LYS A 1080 -24.19 61.45 1.16
C LYS A 1080 -25.17 60.31 0.80
N HIS A 1081 -25.66 59.60 1.82
CA HIS A 1081 -26.57 58.46 1.69
C HIS A 1081 -28.04 58.82 1.93
N ARG A 1082 -28.37 60.11 2.14
CA ARG A 1082 -29.74 60.54 2.37
C ARG A 1082 -30.56 60.58 1.07
N ILE A 1083 -31.77 60.05 1.12
CA ILE A 1083 -32.83 60.20 0.12
C ILE A 1083 -34.13 60.65 0.79
N TYR A 1084 -35.10 61.11 0.01
CA TYR A 1084 -36.44 61.46 0.48
C TYR A 1084 -37.48 60.65 -0.28
N GLU A 1085 -38.40 60.04 0.46
CA GLU A 1085 -39.54 59.30 -0.07
C GLU A 1085 -40.78 59.80 0.67
N ASP A 1086 -41.78 60.30 -0.06
CA ASP A 1086 -43.00 60.90 0.50
C ASP A 1086 -42.74 61.98 1.58
N ASN A 1087 -41.73 62.84 1.34
CA ASN A 1087 -41.17 63.85 2.24
C ASN A 1087 -40.47 63.34 3.52
N VAL A 1088 -40.35 62.02 3.71
CA VAL A 1088 -39.65 61.42 4.86
C VAL A 1088 -38.18 61.13 4.48
N PRO A 1089 -37.19 61.52 5.31
CA PRO A 1089 -35.78 61.26 5.02
C PRO A 1089 -35.36 59.83 5.39
N TYR A 1090 -34.80 59.11 4.42
CA TYR A 1090 -34.22 57.78 4.59
C TYR A 1090 -32.71 57.79 4.30
N CYS A 1091 -31.98 56.86 4.92
CA CYS A 1091 -30.60 56.51 4.58
C CYS A 1091 -30.63 55.27 3.68
N ARG A 1092 -30.07 55.35 2.47
CA ARG A 1092 -29.88 54.21 1.55
C ARG A 1092 -28.48 53.62 1.69
N ASN A 1093 -28.28 52.42 1.13
CA ASN A 1093 -27.00 51.72 1.13
C ASN A 1093 -26.47 51.40 2.54
N VAL A 1094 -27.34 51.34 3.56
CA VAL A 1094 -26.95 50.90 4.91
C VAL A 1094 -26.59 49.42 4.83
N PHE A 1095 -25.46 49.04 5.44
CA PHE A 1095 -25.13 47.62 5.62
C PHE A 1095 -25.89 47.12 6.86
N ASP A 1096 -26.89 46.27 6.65
CA ASP A 1096 -27.56 45.55 7.75
C ASP A 1096 -26.84 44.22 7.97
N LYS A 1097 -26.22 44.05 9.14
CA LYS A 1097 -25.34 42.91 9.46
C LYS A 1097 -26.16 41.72 9.95
N LEU A 1098 -26.08 40.60 9.23
CA LEU A 1098 -26.69 39.32 9.62
C LEU A 1098 -25.67 38.37 10.26
N ALA A 1099 -24.41 38.45 9.88
CA ALA A 1099 -23.34 37.62 10.43
C ALA A 1099 -22.03 38.38 10.48
N GLU A 1100 -21.19 38.10 11.48
CA GLU A 1100 -19.93 38.79 11.70
C GLU A 1100 -18.71 37.90 11.39
N VAL A 1101 -17.63 38.49 10.85
CA VAL A 1101 -16.35 37.77 10.72
C VAL A 1101 -15.85 37.28 12.09
N GLY A 1102 -15.46 36.01 12.16
CA GLY A 1102 -15.07 35.36 13.41
C GLY A 1102 -16.22 34.76 14.22
N GLN A 1103 -17.49 34.98 13.84
CA GLN A 1103 -18.64 34.37 14.49
C GLN A 1103 -18.75 32.87 14.13
N SER A 1104 -19.04 32.03 15.12
CA SER A 1104 -19.31 30.60 14.93
C SER A 1104 -20.77 30.37 14.57
N PHE A 1105 -21.02 29.52 13.57
CA PHE A 1105 -22.36 29.09 13.13
C PHE A 1105 -22.44 27.57 13.05
N ARG A 1106 -23.52 26.98 13.57
CA ARG A 1106 -23.80 25.55 13.40
C ARG A 1106 -24.14 25.22 11.96
N LEU A 1107 -23.87 23.99 11.52
CA LEU A 1107 -24.27 23.55 10.18
C LEU A 1107 -25.79 23.60 10.01
N GLY A 1108 -26.26 24.44 9.09
CA GLY A 1108 -27.68 24.70 8.82
C GLY A 1108 -28.27 25.88 9.59
N GLU A 1109 -27.48 26.54 10.46
CA GLU A 1109 -27.95 27.70 11.22
C GLU A 1109 -28.38 28.83 10.29
N THR A 1110 -29.53 29.43 10.57
CA THR A 1110 -30.13 30.46 9.73
C THR A 1110 -30.34 31.73 10.52
N VAL A 1111 -29.69 32.82 10.10
CA VAL A 1111 -29.92 34.16 10.66
C VAL A 1111 -30.90 34.93 9.78
N THR A 1112 -31.85 35.62 10.40
CA THR A 1112 -32.93 36.34 9.71
C THR A 1112 -32.96 37.82 10.08
N THR A 1113 -33.21 38.70 9.11
CA THR A 1113 -33.59 40.10 9.32
C THR A 1113 -34.92 40.40 8.61
N GLU A 1114 -35.57 41.51 8.97
CA GLU A 1114 -36.82 41.97 8.35
C GLU A 1114 -36.60 43.30 7.63
N VAL A 1115 -36.80 43.31 6.32
CA VAL A 1115 -36.71 44.52 5.50
C VAL A 1115 -38.11 45.04 5.22
N PHE A 1116 -38.38 46.28 5.60
CA PHE A 1116 -39.70 46.91 5.47
C PHE A 1116 -39.83 47.71 4.15
N ALA A 1117 -41.06 47.91 3.69
CA ALA A 1117 -41.35 48.70 2.50
C ALA A 1117 -41.13 50.22 2.74
N HIS A 1118 -40.16 50.81 2.06
CA HIS A 1118 -39.85 52.25 2.14
C HIS A 1118 -40.82 53.15 1.35
N LYS A 1119 -41.73 52.57 0.56
CA LYS A 1119 -42.79 53.24 -0.22
C LYS A 1119 -44.13 52.55 0.00
N GLU A 1120 -45.22 53.30 0.01
CA GLU A 1120 -46.58 52.74 0.20
C GLU A 1120 -46.99 51.83 -0.96
N PHE A 1121 -46.69 52.24 -2.20
CA PHE A 1121 -46.85 51.41 -3.39
C PHE A 1121 -45.50 50.85 -3.83
N MET A 1122 -45.28 49.56 -3.52
CA MET A 1122 -44.09 48.82 -3.94
C MET A 1122 -44.50 47.37 -4.19
N SER A 1123 -44.49 46.94 -5.46
CA SER A 1123 -44.94 45.61 -5.91
C SER A 1123 -43.85 44.53 -5.89
N LYS A 1124 -42.56 44.93 -5.81
CA LYS A 1124 -41.41 44.04 -5.62
C LYS A 1124 -40.35 44.73 -4.78
N MET A 1125 -39.67 43.99 -3.91
CA MET A 1125 -38.50 44.45 -3.15
C MET A 1125 -37.22 43.84 -3.77
N LYS A 1126 -36.22 44.69 -4.02
CA LYS A 1126 -34.89 44.30 -4.50
C LYS A 1126 -33.93 44.29 -3.31
N VAL A 1127 -33.51 43.12 -2.86
CA VAL A 1127 -32.56 42.96 -1.75
C VAL A 1127 -31.21 42.52 -2.32
N LYS A 1128 -30.16 43.26 -2.01
CA LYS A 1128 -28.78 42.91 -2.38
C LYS A 1128 -28.02 42.40 -1.17
N VAL A 1129 -27.27 41.32 -1.35
CA VAL A 1129 -26.45 40.65 -0.33
C VAL A 1129 -24.99 41.07 -0.52
N PHE A 1130 -24.28 41.31 0.58
CA PHE A 1130 -22.89 41.76 0.62
C PHE A 1130 -22.06 40.93 1.62
N ARG A 1131 -20.75 40.82 1.35
CA ARG A 1131 -19.73 40.45 2.33
C ARG A 1131 -18.79 41.62 2.61
N SER A 1132 -18.18 41.66 3.79
CA SER A 1132 -17.10 42.58 4.13
C SER A 1132 -15.96 41.88 4.87
N THR A 1133 -14.74 42.36 4.66
CA THR A 1133 -13.55 41.99 5.45
C THR A 1133 -13.52 42.62 6.84
N GLU A 1134 -14.31 43.65 7.09
CA GLU A 1134 -14.40 44.34 8.38
C GLU A 1134 -15.50 43.75 9.26
N LYS A 1135 -15.35 43.88 10.58
CA LYS A 1135 -16.31 43.41 11.60
C LYS A 1135 -17.63 44.22 11.60
N ASP A 1136 -17.51 45.52 11.41
CA ASP A 1136 -18.60 46.49 11.52
C ASP A 1136 -18.64 47.45 10.31
N PRO A 1137 -18.80 46.93 9.07
CA PRO A 1137 -19.02 47.75 7.89
C PRO A 1137 -20.30 48.56 8.05
N ARG A 1138 -20.30 49.80 7.54
CA ARG A 1138 -21.38 50.76 7.82
C ARG A 1138 -22.31 50.96 6.63
N TYR A 1139 -21.72 51.04 5.45
CA TYR A 1139 -22.42 51.18 4.19
C TYR A 1139 -21.96 50.10 3.22
N VAL A 1140 -22.87 49.62 2.37
CA VAL A 1140 -22.53 48.67 1.30
C VAL A 1140 -21.67 49.28 0.18
N THR A 1141 -21.25 50.54 0.36
CA THR A 1141 -20.32 51.30 -0.50
C THR A 1141 -18.96 51.53 0.16
N ASP A 1142 -18.74 51.04 1.38
CA ASP A 1142 -17.43 51.05 2.02
C ASP A 1142 -16.48 50.13 1.22
N GLU A 1143 -15.18 50.44 1.15
CA GLU A 1143 -14.23 49.70 0.29
C GLU A 1143 -14.06 48.23 0.69
N SER A 1144 -14.35 47.90 1.94
CA SER A 1144 -14.38 46.52 2.45
C SER A 1144 -15.56 45.70 1.92
N CYS A 1145 -16.62 46.32 1.41
CA CYS A 1145 -17.87 45.68 1.01
C CYS A 1145 -17.87 45.21 -0.46
N THR A 1146 -18.20 43.93 -0.67
CA THR A 1146 -18.39 43.34 -2.01
C THR A 1146 -19.82 42.79 -2.14
N ALA A 1147 -20.52 43.14 -3.22
CA ALA A 1147 -21.82 42.57 -3.55
C ALA A 1147 -21.65 41.10 -4.00
N ILE A 1148 -22.49 40.21 -3.47
CA ILE A 1148 -22.39 38.75 -3.71
C ILE A 1148 -23.73 38.11 -4.10
N GLY A 1149 -24.82 38.86 -4.19
CA GLY A 1149 -26.10 38.32 -4.59
C GLY A 1149 -27.20 39.36 -4.64
N GLU A 1150 -28.28 39.05 -5.36
CA GLU A 1150 -29.45 39.91 -5.45
C GLU A 1150 -30.72 39.07 -5.65
N MET A 1151 -31.75 39.34 -4.84
CA MET A 1151 -33.09 38.77 -4.98
C MET A 1151 -34.12 39.85 -5.28
N LEU A 1152 -35.17 39.48 -6.00
CA LEU A 1152 -36.32 40.32 -6.30
C LEU A 1152 -37.60 39.64 -5.79
N VAL A 1153 -38.01 39.98 -4.57
CA VAL A 1153 -39.14 39.35 -3.86
C VAL A 1153 -40.43 40.08 -4.21
N ALA A 1154 -41.53 39.36 -4.44
CA ALA A 1154 -42.84 39.96 -4.67
C ALA A 1154 -43.38 40.62 -3.39
N MET A 1155 -44.01 41.78 -3.53
CA MET A 1155 -44.57 42.57 -2.43
C MET A 1155 -46.04 42.89 -2.73
N PRO A 1156 -46.97 41.94 -2.52
CA PRO A 1156 -48.39 42.19 -2.70
C PRO A 1156 -48.92 43.25 -1.71
N GLY A 1157 -50.10 43.81 -1.99
CA GLY A 1157 -50.76 44.79 -1.11
C GLY A 1157 -50.21 46.23 -1.18
N TYR A 1158 -50.56 47.02 -0.17
CA TYR A 1158 -50.26 48.46 -0.02
C TYR A 1158 -49.86 48.74 1.43
N GLY A 1159 -48.90 49.65 1.65
CA GLY A 1159 -48.44 50.04 2.99
C GLY A 1159 -46.93 49.93 3.17
N ARG A 1160 -46.40 50.58 4.23
CA ARG A 1160 -44.97 50.55 4.65
C ARG A 1160 -44.66 49.56 5.77
N ASP A 1161 -45.71 49.02 6.39
CA ASP A 1161 -45.70 47.94 7.39
C ASP A 1161 -45.31 46.58 6.79
N ARG A 1162 -45.65 46.36 5.52
CA ARG A 1162 -45.28 45.17 4.75
C ARG A 1162 -43.78 44.92 4.71
N LYS A 1163 -43.36 43.67 4.89
CA LYS A 1163 -41.95 43.26 4.97
C LYS A 1163 -41.56 42.05 4.11
N VAL A 1164 -40.25 41.89 3.94
CA VAL A 1164 -39.58 40.66 3.50
C VAL A 1164 -38.71 40.16 4.65
N THR A 1165 -38.90 38.90 5.06
CA THR A 1165 -37.95 38.21 5.94
C THR A 1165 -36.81 37.67 5.08
N VAL A 1166 -35.61 38.22 5.27
CA VAL A 1166 -34.40 37.80 4.55
C VAL A 1166 -33.59 36.89 5.47
N SER A 1167 -33.24 35.73 4.95
CA SER A 1167 -32.56 34.67 5.70
C SER A 1167 -31.20 34.37 5.05
N LEU A 1168 -30.15 34.24 5.87
CA LEU A 1168 -28.85 33.66 5.48
C LEU A 1168 -28.66 32.36 6.24
N CYS A 1169 -28.58 31.24 5.52
CA CYS A 1169 -28.31 29.92 6.08
C CYS A 1169 -26.85 29.54 5.85
N PHE A 1170 -26.16 29.19 6.93
CA PHE A 1170 -24.77 28.78 7.00
C PHE A 1170 -24.73 27.24 7.08
N GLY A 1171 -24.81 26.57 5.92
CA GLY A 1171 -25.11 25.13 5.85
C GLY A 1171 -24.18 24.31 4.98
N GLU A 1172 -23.54 23.30 5.58
CA GLU A 1172 -22.59 22.31 5.06
C GLU A 1172 -21.39 22.83 4.25
N GLU A 1173 -21.53 23.78 3.30
CA GLU A 1173 -20.55 24.06 2.24
C GLU A 1173 -20.58 25.49 1.67
N GLU A 1174 -21.78 26.07 1.57
CA GLU A 1174 -22.02 27.40 1.00
C GLU A 1174 -22.97 28.19 1.90
N ILE A 1175 -22.92 29.51 1.81
CA ILE A 1175 -23.93 30.38 2.43
C ILE A 1175 -25.05 30.57 1.42
N THR A 1176 -26.28 30.23 1.80
CA THR A 1176 -27.45 30.41 0.94
C THR A 1176 -28.31 31.56 1.45
N CYS A 1177 -28.95 32.30 0.54
CA CYS A 1177 -29.82 33.42 0.91
C CYS A 1177 -31.23 33.24 0.35
N SER A 1178 -32.24 33.52 1.16
CA SER A 1178 -33.65 33.50 0.74
C SER A 1178 -34.44 34.66 1.30
N GLY A 1179 -35.33 35.22 0.48
CA GLY A 1179 -36.30 36.23 0.90
C GLY A 1179 -37.71 35.65 0.85
N ILE A 1180 -38.46 35.81 1.93
CA ILE A 1180 -39.85 35.33 2.06
C ILE A 1180 -40.75 36.54 2.30
N ASN A 1181 -41.84 36.67 1.54
CA ASN A 1181 -42.84 37.71 1.77
C ASN A 1181 -43.95 37.25 2.74
N GLU A 1182 -44.82 38.18 3.14
CA GLU A 1182 -45.93 37.92 4.07
C GLU A 1182 -46.99 36.93 3.54
N SER A 1183 -46.92 36.56 2.25
CA SER A 1183 -47.75 35.51 1.63
C SER A 1183 -47.06 34.14 1.59
N ASN A 1184 -45.91 34.00 2.27
CA ASN A 1184 -45.03 32.82 2.27
C ASN A 1184 -44.48 32.43 0.88
N GLU A 1185 -44.44 33.37 -0.08
CA GLU A 1185 -43.72 33.15 -1.34
C GLU A 1185 -42.22 33.32 -1.08
N SER A 1186 -41.42 32.28 -1.33
CA SER A 1186 -39.97 32.32 -1.16
C SER A 1186 -39.23 32.55 -2.48
N VAL A 1187 -38.15 33.34 -2.42
CA VAL A 1187 -37.17 33.49 -3.50
C VAL A 1187 -35.82 33.10 -2.95
N HIS A 1188 -35.19 32.09 -3.54
CA HIS A 1188 -33.85 31.62 -3.17
C HIS A 1188 -32.82 32.18 -4.15
N VAL A 1189 -31.66 32.60 -3.65
CA VAL A 1189 -30.53 33.10 -4.45
C VAL A 1189 -29.27 32.34 -4.09
N LYS A 1190 -28.65 31.76 -5.12
CA LYS A 1190 -27.27 31.29 -5.05
C LYS A 1190 -26.35 32.51 -5.10
N LEU A 1191 -25.50 32.65 -4.09
CA LEU A 1191 -24.56 33.77 -4.03
C LEU A 1191 -23.47 33.58 -5.09
N ASN A 1192 -23.11 34.65 -5.79
CA ASN A 1192 -21.95 34.68 -6.66
C ASN A 1192 -20.76 35.25 -5.87
N LEU A 1193 -19.78 34.40 -5.59
CA LEU A 1193 -18.59 34.67 -4.79
C LEU A 1193 -17.34 34.82 -5.66
N LEU A 1194 -17.47 34.51 -6.97
CA LEU A 1194 -16.57 34.88 -8.05
C LEU A 1194 -16.71 36.37 -8.39
N ALA A 1195 -15.65 36.97 -8.93
CA ALA A 1195 -15.70 38.30 -9.50
C ALA A 1195 -16.51 38.31 -10.81
N ASP A 1196 -17.17 39.44 -11.10
CA ASP A 1196 -17.82 39.68 -12.39
C ASP A 1196 -16.80 39.56 -13.53
N ASN A 1197 -17.24 39.02 -14.67
CA ASN A 1197 -16.41 38.75 -15.86
C ASN A 1197 -15.92 40.05 -16.52
#